data_AF-A0A2D6LPX8-F1
#
_entry.id   AF-A0A2D6LPX8-F1
#
_cell.length_a   1.000
_cell.length_b   1.000
_cell.length_c   1.000
_cell.angle_alpha   90.00
_cell.angle_beta   90.00
_cell.angle_gamma   90.00
#
_symmetry.space_group_name_H-M   'P 1'
#
loop_
_entity.id
_entity.type
_entity.pdbx_description
1 polymer ?
#
loop_
_entity_poly.entity_id
_entity_poly.type
_entity_poly.pdbx_seq_one_letter_code
_entity_poly.pdbx_strand_id
1 'polypeptide(L)'
;MVKFYITTAIDYPNSKPHLGHAYEKTVTDCIARWHRLKGEDTFYLTGTDEHGKKIQEAAKKAGKKPKAFVNEQVKSFKELCKKWNISYDNFIRTTDPKHEKMCQNIFQKVLDKKDIYLGEYEGLYCTGCEAYYLEKDLQNGLCPVHGTKPEKVKEESYFFKMSKYQQQWLDYVEKNPEFIYPVRRRQEIVNRVKEGLRDLSVSRTNFDWGIKLKNNKEHVIYVWFDALLNYLSGIDYPSKKSKKYWPADIHVIGKDILWFHSVIWPIMLFSAGIEPPKKVFVHGFINTASGEKLSKSSGKMIDPIELRETYGIDSVRYYLLREIPMGEDGNFSINALIERHNNELANDFGNLVHRALSMADKRLGGKVPNSKTDPSLAKKLDLKKIDSFMEKLESHNALNEIFSFIGACNKYINEKEPWKLEGKELEQVLYSILDSLRVISILLAPFLPETSEKISKQLNVKLGNFSEVKFNLLKAGKLGKKEILFQKIEKKKEKTEKAREISVKVDSKLKKLGFKLVAAVVEGVKVKNKHEGLEKIKKETVKSIDLDSKEEEKVIQGYLDLYKDIGVKQDYHAVKNLVDLAKKSGNIPRINTVVDSYNLVSIEKGLIVGAHDLEKISGNIQITFANGKEIYVPLGTKGEMKLDKKEYLFKDD
;
A
#
# COMPACT_ATOMS: atom_id res chain seq x y z
N MET A 1 16.26 -27.15 -12.42
CA MET A 1 15.19 -26.33 -11.80
C MET A 1 15.56 -24.87 -11.96
N VAL A 2 14.61 -24.03 -12.33
CA VAL A 2 14.80 -22.57 -12.37
C VAL A 2 14.97 -22.10 -10.92
N LYS A 3 16.01 -21.30 -10.65
CA LYS A 3 16.26 -20.73 -9.32
C LYS A 3 15.52 -19.41 -9.20
N PHE A 4 15.08 -19.09 -7.98
CA PHE A 4 14.52 -17.78 -7.66
C PHE A 4 15.04 -17.30 -6.30
N TYR A 5 15.65 -16.13 -6.24
CA TYR A 5 16.15 -15.55 -5.00
C TYR A 5 15.48 -14.19 -4.75
N ILE A 6 14.72 -14.12 -3.66
CA ILE A 6 13.99 -12.92 -3.26
C ILE A 6 14.34 -12.51 -1.83
N THR A 7 14.38 -11.20 -1.57
CA THR A 7 14.69 -10.66 -0.23
C THR A 7 13.72 -9.55 0.17
N THR A 8 13.48 -9.40 1.48
CA THR A 8 13.01 -8.12 2.05
C THR A 8 14.19 -7.19 2.30
N ALA A 9 13.94 -5.94 2.68
CA ALA A 9 14.88 -5.18 3.50
C ALA A 9 15.07 -5.90 4.86
N ILE A 10 16.20 -5.64 5.53
CA ILE A 10 16.40 -6.10 6.90
C ILE A 10 15.87 -5.06 7.87
N ASP A 11 15.11 -5.50 8.89
CA ASP A 11 14.45 -4.58 9.81
C ASP A 11 15.45 -3.96 10.79
N TYR A 12 15.25 -2.69 11.15
CA TYR A 12 16.04 -2.05 12.20
C TYR A 12 15.40 -2.31 13.58
N PRO A 13 15.97 -3.16 14.45
CA PRO A 13 15.30 -3.67 15.65
C PRO A 13 15.40 -2.71 16.83
N ASN A 14 15.23 -1.41 16.60
CA ASN A 14 15.20 -0.39 17.67
C ASN A 14 13.88 -0.37 18.46
N SER A 15 12.83 -1.00 17.93
CA SER A 15 11.52 -1.10 18.54
C SER A 15 10.80 -2.38 18.12
N LYS A 16 9.60 -2.59 18.68
CA LYS A 16 8.67 -3.61 18.21
C LYS A 16 8.30 -3.40 16.73
N PRO A 17 7.97 -4.49 16.01
CA PRO A 17 7.47 -4.40 14.64
C PRO A 17 6.09 -3.74 14.56
N HIS A 18 5.74 -3.22 13.38
CA HIS A 18 4.47 -2.58 13.07
C HIS A 18 3.97 -3.06 11.70
N LEU A 19 2.75 -2.65 11.32
CA LEU A 19 2.12 -3.07 10.06
C LEU A 19 2.99 -2.86 8.80
N GLY A 20 3.77 -1.77 8.72
CA GLY A 20 4.73 -1.58 7.62
C GLY A 20 5.72 -2.74 7.43
N HIS A 21 6.34 -3.25 8.51
CA HIS A 21 7.23 -4.41 8.43
C HIS A 21 6.48 -5.68 8.00
N ALA A 22 5.25 -5.85 8.50
CA ALA A 22 4.40 -6.99 8.14
C ALA A 22 3.97 -6.93 6.67
N TYR A 23 3.71 -5.73 6.12
CA TYR A 23 3.33 -5.52 4.73
C TYR A 23 4.44 -5.92 3.76
N GLU A 24 5.67 -5.43 3.95
CA GLU A 24 6.82 -5.80 3.10
C GLU A 24 7.03 -7.32 3.09
N LYS A 25 6.95 -7.94 4.27
CA LYS A 25 7.04 -9.41 4.41
C LYS A 25 5.89 -10.14 3.73
N THR A 26 4.67 -9.61 3.78
CA THR A 26 3.48 -10.21 3.13
C THR A 26 3.60 -10.17 1.61
N VAL A 27 3.99 -9.02 1.06
CA VAL A 27 4.25 -8.83 -0.38
C VAL A 27 5.33 -9.80 -0.85
N THR A 28 6.46 -9.83 -0.15
CA THR A 28 7.60 -10.68 -0.50
C THR A 28 7.25 -12.17 -0.39
N ASP A 29 6.55 -12.56 0.67
CA ASP A 29 6.09 -13.93 0.89
C ASP A 29 5.09 -14.40 -0.16
N CYS A 30 4.17 -13.53 -0.60
CA CYS A 30 3.24 -13.83 -1.70
C CYS A 30 4.00 -14.16 -2.99
N ILE A 31 4.98 -13.33 -3.36
CA ILE A 31 5.83 -13.56 -4.54
C ILE A 31 6.62 -14.86 -4.37
N ALA A 32 7.30 -15.05 -3.24
CA ALA A 32 8.08 -16.26 -2.97
C ALA A 32 7.22 -17.54 -3.07
N ARG A 33 6.02 -17.53 -2.49
CA ARG A 33 5.08 -18.65 -2.56
C ARG A 33 4.55 -18.88 -3.97
N TRP A 34 4.34 -17.83 -4.78
CA TRP A 34 3.95 -17.97 -6.18
C TRP A 34 5.04 -18.69 -7.00
N HIS A 35 6.30 -18.30 -6.84
CA HIS A 35 7.42 -18.97 -7.50
C HIS A 35 7.60 -20.42 -7.02
N ARG A 36 7.45 -20.69 -5.71
CA ARG A 36 7.42 -22.08 -5.20
C ARG A 36 6.26 -22.89 -5.77
N LEU A 37 5.09 -22.28 -5.91
CA LEU A 37 3.93 -22.91 -6.51
C LEU A 37 4.22 -23.35 -7.96
N LYS A 38 4.96 -22.53 -8.73
CA LYS A 38 5.45 -22.84 -10.09
C LYS A 38 6.51 -23.95 -10.12
N GLY A 39 6.97 -24.45 -8.96
CA GLY A 39 7.99 -25.48 -8.85
C GLY A 39 9.41 -24.94 -8.98
N GLU A 40 9.60 -23.63 -8.81
CA GLU A 40 10.93 -23.02 -8.82
C GLU A 40 11.65 -23.25 -7.49
N ASP A 41 12.98 -23.36 -7.59
CA ASP A 41 13.86 -23.49 -6.43
C ASP A 41 14.06 -22.11 -5.80
N THR A 42 13.09 -21.74 -4.97
CA THR A 42 12.99 -20.42 -4.37
C THR A 42 13.71 -20.34 -3.03
N PHE A 43 14.55 -19.31 -2.87
CA PHE A 43 15.14 -18.89 -1.60
C PHE A 43 14.61 -17.51 -1.22
N TYR A 44 13.99 -17.39 -0.05
CA TYR A 44 13.46 -16.14 0.51
C TYR A 44 14.28 -15.75 1.75
N LEU A 45 15.03 -14.65 1.65
CA LEU A 45 15.78 -14.07 2.75
C LEU A 45 15.03 -12.89 3.41
N THR A 46 15.02 -12.88 4.74
CA THR A 46 14.68 -11.70 5.57
C THR A 46 15.69 -11.60 6.71
N GLY A 47 15.62 -10.55 7.55
CA GLY A 47 16.59 -10.40 8.63
C GLY A 47 16.51 -9.08 9.39
N THR A 48 17.54 -8.81 10.19
CA THR A 48 17.66 -7.61 11.02
C THR A 48 19.01 -6.92 10.88
N ASP A 49 18.98 -5.59 10.77
CA ASP A 49 20.14 -4.71 10.84
C ASP A 49 20.40 -4.29 12.29
N GLU A 50 21.38 -4.91 12.91
CA GLU A 50 21.60 -4.85 14.35
C GLU A 50 22.71 -3.91 14.77
N HIS A 51 23.34 -3.15 13.87
CA HIS A 51 24.45 -2.25 14.19
C HIS A 51 24.06 -0.76 14.15
N GLY A 52 24.99 0.11 14.52
CA GLY A 52 24.83 1.56 14.39
C GLY A 52 24.51 2.30 15.69
N LYS A 53 24.62 3.63 15.61
CA LYS A 53 24.54 4.55 16.75
C LYS A 53 23.20 4.47 17.47
N LYS A 54 22.06 4.41 16.76
CA LYS A 54 20.75 4.40 17.43
C LYS A 54 20.49 3.11 18.20
N ILE A 55 20.98 1.94 17.74
CA ILE A 55 20.92 0.71 18.55
C ILE A 55 21.74 0.88 19.83
N GLN A 56 22.95 1.43 19.74
CA GLN A 56 23.80 1.69 20.92
C GLN A 56 23.09 2.63 21.91
N GLU A 57 22.49 3.71 21.42
CA GLU A 57 21.73 4.66 22.26
C GLU A 57 20.47 4.04 22.85
N ALA A 58 19.70 3.27 22.08
CA ALA A 58 18.50 2.58 22.56
C ALA A 58 18.85 1.54 23.63
N ALA A 59 19.92 0.77 23.43
CA ALA A 59 20.42 -0.18 24.41
C ALA A 59 20.85 0.52 25.71
N LYS A 60 21.57 1.65 25.61
CA LYS A 60 21.96 2.48 26.75
C LYS A 60 20.74 3.00 27.51
N LYS A 61 19.73 3.53 26.81
CA LYS A 61 18.46 4.00 27.40
C LYS A 61 17.71 2.87 28.11
N ALA A 62 17.81 1.64 27.59
CA ALA A 62 17.21 0.45 28.20
C ALA A 62 18.08 -0.18 29.31
N GLY A 63 19.24 0.40 29.65
CA GLY A 63 20.17 -0.15 30.66
C GLY A 63 20.80 -1.48 30.27
N LYS A 64 20.91 -1.79 28.96
CA LYS A 64 21.39 -3.08 28.43
C LYS A 64 22.64 -2.91 27.57
N LYS A 65 23.48 -3.96 27.50
CA LYS A 65 24.53 -4.05 26.47
C LYS A 65 23.88 -4.19 25.08
N PRO A 66 24.44 -3.59 24.01
CA PRO A 66 23.82 -3.61 22.68
C PRO A 66 23.49 -5.02 22.15
N LYS A 67 24.41 -6.00 22.27
CA LYS A 67 24.15 -7.40 21.87
C LYS A 67 22.96 -8.02 22.60
N ALA A 68 22.83 -7.77 23.91
CA ALA A 68 21.72 -8.27 24.71
C ALA A 68 20.40 -7.60 24.30
N PHE A 69 20.42 -6.29 24.05
CA PHE A 69 19.27 -5.54 23.54
C PHE A 69 18.78 -6.09 22.20
N VAL A 70 19.64 -6.21 21.18
CA VAL A 70 19.22 -6.72 19.86
C VAL A 70 18.76 -8.18 19.92
N ASN A 71 19.39 -9.02 20.76
CA ASN A 71 18.95 -10.41 20.96
C ASN A 71 17.50 -10.50 21.45
N GLU A 72 17.04 -9.56 22.26
CA GLU A 72 15.64 -9.48 22.72
C GLU A 72 14.72 -8.97 21.62
N GLN A 73 15.12 -7.90 20.94
CA GLN A 73 14.31 -7.27 19.89
C GLN A 73 14.09 -8.22 18.71
N VAL A 74 15.12 -8.96 18.29
CA VAL A 74 15.04 -9.97 17.22
C VAL A 74 13.99 -11.05 17.50
N LYS A 75 13.74 -11.39 18.77
CA LYS A 75 12.66 -12.36 19.12
C LYS A 75 11.31 -11.85 18.65
N SER A 76 11.02 -10.56 18.80
CA SER A 76 9.75 -9.97 18.37
C SER A 76 9.56 -9.98 16.84
N PHE A 77 10.64 -9.79 16.07
CA PHE A 77 10.59 -9.89 14.61
C PHE A 77 10.45 -11.34 14.12
N LYS A 78 11.13 -12.30 14.77
CA LYS A 78 10.91 -13.73 14.48
C LYS A 78 9.52 -14.19 14.88
N GLU A 79 8.99 -13.70 16.00
CA GLU A 79 7.61 -13.95 16.42
C GLU A 79 6.61 -13.37 15.42
N LEU A 80 6.83 -12.13 14.95
CA LEU A 80 6.05 -11.56 13.86
C LEU A 80 6.06 -12.51 12.66
N CYS A 81 7.23 -12.89 12.14
CA CYS A 81 7.28 -13.76 10.96
C CYS A 81 6.55 -15.10 11.18
N LYS A 82 6.68 -15.69 12.38
CA LYS A 82 5.99 -16.94 12.75
C LYS A 82 4.47 -16.75 12.80
N LYS A 83 3.98 -15.74 13.53
CA LYS A 83 2.55 -15.46 13.66
C LYS A 83 1.96 -15.03 12.31
N TRP A 84 2.69 -14.25 11.52
CA TRP A 84 2.26 -13.77 10.19
C TRP A 84 2.35 -14.81 9.07
N ASN A 85 2.76 -16.05 9.40
CA ASN A 85 2.92 -17.16 8.46
C ASN A 85 3.86 -16.82 7.27
N ILE A 86 4.99 -16.17 7.58
CA ILE A 86 6.03 -15.84 6.59
C ILE A 86 6.91 -17.07 6.35
N SER A 87 6.99 -17.49 5.09
CA SER A 87 7.74 -18.66 4.63
C SER A 87 9.16 -18.30 4.16
N TYR A 88 9.93 -17.61 5.00
CA TYR A 88 11.34 -17.32 4.71
C TYR A 88 12.22 -18.56 4.89
N ASP A 89 13.28 -18.68 4.09
CA ASP A 89 14.25 -19.80 4.17
C ASP A 89 15.43 -19.48 5.09
N ASN A 90 15.74 -18.19 5.27
CA ASN A 90 16.74 -17.74 6.24
C ASN A 90 16.38 -16.39 6.86
N PHE A 91 16.76 -16.23 8.13
CA PHE A 91 16.66 -14.97 8.88
C PHE A 91 18.07 -14.53 9.25
N ILE A 92 18.66 -13.65 8.45
CA ILE A 92 20.03 -13.15 8.67
C ILE A 92 20.06 -12.11 9.79
N ARG A 93 21.12 -12.12 10.59
CA ARG A 93 21.43 -11.08 11.57
C ARG A 93 22.78 -10.48 11.23
N THR A 94 22.91 -9.15 11.20
CA THR A 94 24.22 -8.53 10.90
C THR A 94 25.25 -8.79 12.01
N THR A 95 24.81 -9.16 13.21
CA THR A 95 25.72 -9.59 14.30
C THR A 95 26.09 -11.08 14.26
N ASP A 96 25.77 -11.80 13.17
CA ASP A 96 26.23 -13.17 12.96
C ASP A 96 27.72 -13.17 12.56
N PRO A 97 28.59 -14.00 13.18
CA PRO A 97 30.04 -13.96 12.92
C PRO A 97 30.43 -14.18 11.45
N LYS A 98 29.63 -14.96 10.71
CA LYS A 98 29.84 -15.17 9.26
C LYS A 98 29.59 -13.89 8.46
N HIS A 99 28.57 -13.12 8.83
CA HIS A 99 28.27 -11.84 8.21
C HIS A 99 29.41 -10.84 8.49
N GLU A 100 29.82 -10.70 9.75
CA GLU A 100 30.90 -9.78 10.15
C GLU A 100 32.19 -10.06 9.38
N LYS A 101 32.60 -11.34 9.32
CA LYS A 101 33.80 -11.77 8.60
C LYS A 101 33.69 -11.48 7.10
N MET A 102 32.52 -11.69 6.50
CA MET A 102 32.30 -11.43 5.08
C MET A 102 32.36 -9.93 4.77
N CYS A 103 31.74 -9.08 5.60
CA CYS A 103 31.80 -7.63 5.47
C CYS A 103 33.23 -7.11 5.54
N GLN A 104 34.01 -7.57 6.52
CA GLN A 104 35.44 -7.24 6.61
C GLN A 104 36.24 -7.68 5.38
N ASN A 105 35.97 -8.87 4.83
CA ASN A 105 36.66 -9.36 3.64
C ASN A 105 36.33 -8.53 2.40
N ILE A 106 35.05 -8.18 2.19
CA ILE A 106 34.62 -7.39 1.04
C ILE A 106 35.13 -5.95 1.17
N PHE A 107 35.09 -5.37 2.38
CA PHE A 107 35.67 -4.06 2.63
C PHE A 107 37.17 -4.04 2.28
N GLN A 108 37.94 -5.03 2.77
CA GLN A 108 39.36 -5.14 2.47
C GLN A 108 39.60 -5.28 0.96
N LYS A 109 38.82 -6.11 0.26
CA LYS A 109 38.92 -6.28 -1.20
C LYS A 109 38.74 -4.94 -1.95
N VAL A 110 37.76 -4.14 -1.55
CA VAL A 110 37.48 -2.84 -2.16
C VAL A 110 38.57 -1.81 -1.80
N LEU A 111 39.10 -1.88 -0.58
CA LEU A 111 40.25 -1.08 -0.13
C LEU A 111 41.51 -1.40 -0.93
N ASP A 112 41.83 -2.68 -1.14
CA ASP A 112 42.99 -3.14 -1.91
C ASP A 112 42.90 -2.71 -3.39
N LYS A 113 41.69 -2.56 -3.92
CA LYS A 113 41.41 -2.00 -5.26
C LYS A 113 41.62 -0.48 -5.34
N LYS A 114 41.96 0.18 -4.21
CA LYS A 114 42.11 1.64 -4.08
C LYS A 114 40.82 2.42 -4.37
N ASP A 115 39.68 1.76 -4.22
CA ASP A 115 38.35 2.38 -4.32
C ASP A 115 37.81 2.84 -2.96
N ILE A 116 38.49 2.50 -1.86
CA ILE A 116 38.32 3.15 -0.56
C ILE A 116 39.60 3.91 -0.20
N TYR A 117 39.46 5.09 0.39
CA TYR A 117 40.57 5.91 0.88
C TYR A 117 40.21 6.59 2.21
N LEU A 118 41.20 6.93 3.02
CA LEU A 118 41.02 7.69 4.26
C LEU A 118 40.98 9.18 3.94
N GLY A 119 40.05 9.92 4.56
CA GLY A 119 39.98 11.37 4.46
C GLY A 119 39.21 11.98 5.63
N GLU A 120 39.07 13.30 5.62
CA GLU A 120 38.22 14.03 6.58
C GLU A 120 36.95 14.50 5.88
N TYR A 121 35.79 14.26 6.50
CA TYR A 121 34.54 14.89 6.09
C TYR A 121 34.19 16.04 7.02
N GLU A 122 33.69 17.15 6.48
CA GLU A 122 32.90 18.13 7.22
C GLU A 122 31.55 18.30 6.52
N GLY A 123 30.44 18.08 7.24
CA GLY A 123 29.12 18.35 6.66
C GLY A 123 27.95 18.16 7.61
N LEU A 124 26.75 18.43 7.09
CA LEU A 124 25.49 18.41 7.83
C LEU A 124 24.97 16.96 7.94
N TYR A 125 24.93 16.41 9.14
CA TYR A 125 24.55 15.04 9.42
C TYR A 125 23.15 14.96 10.06
N CYS A 126 22.27 14.13 9.50
CA CYS A 126 21.00 13.83 10.11
C CYS A 126 21.08 12.49 10.84
N THR A 127 21.01 12.53 12.18
CA THR A 127 20.94 11.33 13.03
C THR A 127 19.76 10.44 12.66
N GLY A 128 18.61 11.02 12.30
CA GLY A 128 17.43 10.26 11.88
C GLY A 128 17.64 9.45 10.61
N CYS A 129 18.31 10.00 9.60
CA CYS A 129 18.61 9.27 8.35
C CYS A 129 19.84 8.37 8.46
N GLU A 130 20.71 8.62 9.44
CA GLU A 130 22.09 8.16 9.40
C GLU A 130 22.68 8.44 8.01
N ALA A 131 22.70 9.71 7.64
CA ALA A 131 23.22 10.18 6.36
C ALA A 131 23.64 11.65 6.44
N TYR A 132 24.64 12.00 5.65
CA TYR A 132 25.01 13.38 5.40
C TYR A 132 24.12 14.01 4.32
N TYR A 133 23.85 15.29 4.49
CA TYR A 133 23.08 16.14 3.59
C TYR A 133 23.93 17.35 3.21
N LEU A 134 23.67 17.88 2.02
CA LEU A 134 24.12 19.21 1.63
C LEU A 134 23.07 20.24 2.00
N GLU A 135 23.45 21.51 2.14
CA GLU A 135 22.49 22.59 2.41
C GLU A 135 21.37 22.63 1.35
N LYS A 136 21.69 22.34 0.08
CA LYS A 136 20.70 22.25 -1.01
C LYS A 136 19.72 21.08 -0.89
N ASP A 137 20.10 20.01 -0.19
CA ASP A 137 19.27 18.82 0.00
C ASP A 137 18.34 18.97 1.22
N LEU A 138 18.48 20.07 1.98
CA LEU A 138 17.64 20.39 3.12
C LEU A 138 16.41 21.18 2.67
N GLN A 139 15.26 20.85 3.23
CA GLN A 139 14.04 21.62 3.06
C GLN A 139 13.94 22.63 4.20
N ASN A 140 14.10 23.93 3.88
CA ASN A 140 14.13 25.02 4.87
C ASN A 140 15.18 24.80 5.97
N GLY A 141 16.37 24.26 5.64
CA GLY A 141 17.42 23.96 6.60
C GLY A 141 17.18 22.73 7.47
N LEU A 142 16.13 21.95 7.18
CA LEU A 142 15.77 20.72 7.88
C LEU A 142 15.96 19.50 6.98
N CYS A 143 16.23 18.34 7.59
CA CYS A 143 16.27 17.07 6.89
C CYS A 143 14.93 16.79 6.17
N PRO A 144 14.92 16.48 4.86
CA PRO A 144 13.69 16.28 4.10
C PRO A 144 12.88 15.05 4.53
N VAL A 145 13.52 14.10 5.23
CA VAL A 145 12.87 12.85 5.69
C VAL A 145 12.28 13.00 7.09
N HIS A 146 12.99 13.67 8.00
CA HIS A 146 12.66 13.71 9.43
C HIS A 146 12.19 15.09 9.92
N GLY A 147 12.36 16.15 9.13
CA GLY A 147 12.02 17.51 9.55
C GLY A 147 12.89 18.06 10.69
N THR A 148 14.03 17.43 10.99
CA THR A 148 14.95 17.82 12.06
C THR A 148 16.14 18.58 11.51
N LYS A 149 16.69 19.55 12.26
CA LYS A 149 17.91 20.27 11.88
C LYS A 149 19.12 19.32 11.94
N PRO A 150 19.88 19.13 10.85
CA PRO A 150 21.11 18.35 10.87
C PRO A 150 22.23 19.03 11.67
N GLU A 151 23.14 18.25 12.22
CA GLU A 151 24.31 18.72 12.98
C GLU A 151 25.54 18.86 12.08
N LYS A 152 26.36 19.90 12.24
CA LYS A 152 27.67 19.94 11.56
C LYS A 152 28.61 18.97 12.26
N VAL A 153 29.10 17.97 11.53
CA VAL A 153 30.03 16.97 12.04
C VAL A 153 31.29 17.02 11.17
N LYS A 154 32.45 17.12 11.84
CA LYS A 154 33.77 16.90 11.22
C LYS A 154 34.37 15.62 11.80
N GLU A 155 34.64 14.63 10.95
CA GLU A 155 35.25 13.37 11.38
C GLU A 155 36.14 12.76 10.29
N GLU A 156 37.21 12.10 10.73
CA GLU A 156 38.01 11.22 9.87
C GLU A 156 37.19 9.98 9.52
N SER A 157 37.16 9.62 8.24
CA SER A 157 36.41 8.48 7.74
C SER A 157 37.07 7.88 6.51
N TYR A 158 36.93 6.57 6.35
CA TYR A 158 37.09 5.91 5.06
C TYR A 158 35.94 6.26 4.12
N PHE A 159 36.28 6.69 2.91
CA PHE A 159 35.36 7.01 1.82
C PHE A 159 35.50 6.01 0.69
N PHE A 160 34.37 5.56 0.16
CA PHE A 160 34.25 4.79 -1.05
C PHE A 160 34.06 5.71 -2.26
N LYS A 161 34.88 5.50 -3.29
CA LYS A 161 34.89 6.24 -4.57
C LYS A 161 33.67 5.96 -5.42
N MET A 162 32.48 6.23 -4.90
CA MET A 162 31.20 6.01 -5.59
C MET A 162 31.10 6.89 -6.85
N SER A 163 31.67 8.09 -6.83
CA SER A 163 31.67 9.02 -7.98
C SER A 163 32.29 8.40 -9.24
N LYS A 164 33.36 7.61 -9.09
CA LYS A 164 34.07 6.90 -10.16
C LYS A 164 33.16 5.98 -10.99
N TYR A 165 32.09 5.47 -10.39
CA TYR A 165 31.22 4.46 -11.00
C TYR A 165 29.94 5.02 -11.64
N GLN A 166 29.79 6.36 -11.69
CA GLN A 166 28.59 7.02 -12.19
C GLN A 166 28.20 6.57 -13.61
N GLN A 167 29.14 6.60 -14.56
CA GLN A 167 28.84 6.23 -15.95
C GLN A 167 28.47 4.74 -16.07
N GLN A 168 29.23 3.87 -15.41
CA GLN A 168 28.94 2.42 -15.39
C GLN A 168 27.53 2.14 -14.83
N TRP A 169 27.11 2.88 -13.81
CA TRP A 169 25.75 2.77 -13.27
C TRP A 169 24.69 3.24 -14.26
N LEU A 170 24.90 4.38 -14.92
CA LEU A 170 23.97 4.91 -15.93
C LEU A 170 23.80 3.91 -17.08
N ASP A 171 24.89 3.38 -17.60
CA ASP A 171 24.88 2.37 -18.68
C ASP A 171 24.17 1.09 -18.23
N TYR A 172 24.36 0.68 -16.97
CA TYR A 172 23.70 -0.50 -16.41
C TYR A 172 22.17 -0.30 -16.33
N VAL A 173 21.71 0.84 -15.81
CA VAL A 173 20.28 1.14 -15.70
C VAL A 173 19.63 1.38 -17.06
N GLU A 174 20.37 1.87 -18.04
CA GLU A 174 19.91 1.98 -19.43
C GLU A 174 19.67 0.61 -20.05
N LYS A 175 20.64 -0.31 -19.92
CA LYS A 175 20.55 -1.68 -20.45
C LYS A 175 19.52 -2.56 -19.71
N ASN A 176 19.18 -2.21 -18.48
CA ASN A 176 18.27 -2.98 -17.63
C ASN A 176 17.07 -2.11 -17.20
N PRO A 177 16.09 -1.85 -18.09
CA PRO A 177 14.99 -0.93 -17.82
C PRO A 177 14.10 -1.36 -16.64
N GLU A 178 14.02 -2.66 -16.34
CA GLU A 178 13.27 -3.21 -15.22
C GLU A 178 14.08 -3.32 -13.91
N PHE A 179 15.34 -2.88 -13.89
CA PHE A 179 16.18 -2.96 -12.69
C PHE A 179 15.58 -2.19 -11.51
N ILE A 180 14.97 -1.02 -11.76
CA ILE A 180 14.23 -0.24 -10.76
C ILE A 180 12.74 -0.31 -11.12
N TYR A 181 11.95 -0.95 -10.26
CA TYR A 181 10.52 -1.14 -10.50
C TYR A 181 9.69 -0.63 -9.30
N PRO A 182 8.58 0.09 -9.50
CA PRO A 182 7.96 0.45 -10.78
C PRO A 182 8.77 1.48 -11.59
N VAL A 183 8.66 1.42 -12.93
CA VAL A 183 9.46 2.23 -13.87
C VAL A 183 9.41 3.73 -13.59
N ARG A 184 8.29 4.26 -13.08
CA ARG A 184 8.17 5.68 -12.69
C ARG A 184 9.24 6.15 -11.69
N ARG A 185 9.72 5.25 -10.81
CA ARG A 185 10.75 5.55 -9.80
C ARG A 185 12.16 5.63 -10.41
N ARG A 186 12.38 4.97 -11.55
CA ARG A 186 13.67 4.97 -12.25
C ARG A 186 14.07 6.37 -12.68
N GLN A 187 13.15 7.15 -13.23
CA GLN A 187 13.46 8.47 -13.77
C GLN A 187 13.98 9.44 -12.69
N GLU A 188 13.37 9.41 -11.51
CA GLU A 188 13.80 10.21 -10.34
C GLU A 188 15.25 9.90 -9.98
N ILE A 189 15.60 8.61 -9.86
CA ILE A 189 16.95 8.17 -9.51
C ILE A 189 17.95 8.48 -10.61
N VAL A 190 17.62 8.22 -11.87
CA VAL A 190 18.50 8.51 -13.01
C VAL A 190 18.82 10.01 -13.09
N ASN A 191 17.82 10.87 -12.92
CA ASN A 191 18.04 12.32 -12.91
C ASN A 191 18.97 12.73 -11.77
N ARG A 192 18.75 12.20 -10.56
CA ARG A 192 19.62 12.47 -9.41
C ARG A 192 21.06 11.99 -9.62
N VAL A 193 21.28 10.85 -10.28
CA VAL A 193 22.63 10.35 -10.59
C VAL A 193 23.32 11.24 -11.64
N LYS A 194 22.57 11.76 -12.63
CA LYS A 194 23.11 12.66 -13.66
C LYS A 194 23.60 14.01 -13.11
N GLU A 195 23.09 14.45 -11.96
CA GLU A 195 23.58 15.65 -11.27
C GLU A 195 24.99 15.50 -10.67
N GLY A 196 25.51 14.26 -10.58
CA GLY A 196 26.84 13.97 -10.06
C GLY A 196 26.79 13.15 -8.77
N LEU A 197 27.48 12.00 -8.78
CA LEU A 197 27.72 11.18 -7.59
C LEU A 197 28.90 11.71 -6.80
N ARG A 198 28.78 11.68 -5.47
CA ARG A 198 29.87 11.98 -4.53
C ARG A 198 30.39 10.71 -3.90
N ASP A 199 31.60 10.78 -3.37
CA ASP A 199 32.16 9.66 -2.62
C ASP A 199 31.43 9.47 -1.29
N LEU A 200 31.22 8.21 -0.92
CA LEU A 200 30.37 7.80 0.18
C LEU A 200 31.24 7.45 1.39
N SER A 201 31.00 8.08 2.53
CA SER A 201 31.63 7.66 3.77
C SER A 201 31.13 6.26 4.19
N VAL A 202 32.07 5.32 4.39
CA VAL A 202 31.82 3.88 4.65
C VAL A 202 32.39 3.40 6.00
N SER A 203 32.84 4.32 6.86
CA SER A 203 33.23 4.00 8.24
C SER A 203 32.91 5.12 9.23
N ARG A 204 32.92 4.83 10.53
CA ARG A 204 32.73 5.82 11.62
C ARG A 204 33.71 5.54 12.76
N THR A 205 34.04 6.57 13.53
CA THR A 205 34.84 6.49 14.77
C THR A 205 34.06 6.94 16.01
N ASN A 206 32.90 7.55 15.83
CA ASN A 206 32.11 8.19 16.90
C ASN A 206 31.19 7.22 17.68
N PHE A 207 31.14 5.94 17.32
CA PHE A 207 30.46 4.89 18.08
C PHE A 207 31.15 3.53 17.89
N ASP A 208 30.95 2.63 18.86
CA ASP A 208 31.65 1.33 18.91
C ASP A 208 30.79 0.15 18.45
N TRP A 209 29.47 0.30 18.46
CA TRP A 209 28.56 -0.79 18.09
C TRP A 209 28.45 -0.98 16.57
N GLY A 210 29.37 -1.77 16.02
CA GLY A 210 29.42 -2.16 14.62
C GLY A 210 30.60 -3.08 14.32
N ILE A 211 30.76 -3.44 13.05
CA ILE A 211 31.83 -4.33 12.59
C ILE A 211 33.14 -3.53 12.51
N LYS A 212 34.15 -3.87 13.32
CA LYS A 212 35.45 -3.20 13.27
C LYS A 212 36.22 -3.54 11.97
N LEU A 213 36.95 -2.57 11.41
CA LEU A 213 37.85 -2.84 10.28
C LEU A 213 39.02 -3.73 10.71
N LYS A 214 39.54 -4.53 9.78
CA LYS A 214 40.70 -5.40 10.04
C LYS A 214 41.99 -4.62 10.27
N ASN A 215 42.20 -3.58 9.47
CA ASN A 215 43.42 -2.78 9.42
C ASN A 215 43.38 -1.53 10.31
N ASN A 216 42.20 -1.11 10.80
CA ASN A 216 42.06 0.01 11.73
C ASN A 216 40.88 -0.23 12.69
N LYS A 217 41.17 -0.72 13.91
CA LYS A 217 40.15 -1.08 14.91
C LYS A 217 39.45 0.13 15.55
N GLU A 218 39.90 1.35 15.31
CA GLU A 218 39.19 2.55 15.76
C GLU A 218 37.94 2.80 14.90
N HIS A 219 37.94 2.30 13.65
CA HIS A 219 36.81 2.45 12.74
C HIS A 219 35.85 1.26 12.78
N VAL A 220 34.56 1.57 12.83
CA VAL A 220 33.47 0.63 12.51
C VAL A 220 33.04 0.82 11.06
N ILE A 221 32.76 -0.28 10.35
CA ILE A 221 32.12 -0.27 9.03
C ILE A 221 30.77 0.43 9.17
N TYR A 222 30.53 1.40 8.30
CA TYR A 222 29.30 2.16 8.33
C TYR A 222 28.11 1.33 7.89
N VAL A 223 26.99 1.53 8.58
CA VAL A 223 25.76 0.73 8.53
C VAL A 223 25.36 0.32 7.11
N TRP A 224 25.40 1.20 6.11
CA TRP A 224 25.01 0.81 4.75
C TRP A 224 25.95 -0.18 4.07
N PHE A 225 27.27 -0.11 4.32
CA PHE A 225 28.22 -1.08 3.75
C PHE A 225 28.06 -2.47 4.41
N ASP A 226 27.73 -2.48 5.69
CA ASP A 226 27.40 -3.65 6.50
C ASP A 226 26.04 -4.25 6.08
N ALA A 227 24.97 -3.49 6.28
CA ALA A 227 23.59 -3.91 6.07
C ALA A 227 23.35 -4.39 4.64
N LEU A 228 23.83 -3.70 3.60
CA LEU A 228 23.59 -4.12 2.21
C LEU A 228 24.27 -5.47 1.87
N LEU A 229 25.35 -5.83 2.57
CA LEU A 229 26.00 -7.11 2.38
C LEU A 229 25.20 -8.29 2.97
N ASN A 230 24.13 -8.04 3.73
CA ASN A 230 23.26 -9.10 4.25
C ASN A 230 22.76 -10.03 3.12
N TYR A 231 22.47 -9.47 1.95
CA TYR A 231 21.95 -10.20 0.78
C TYR A 231 22.91 -11.24 0.22
N LEU A 232 24.21 -11.06 0.46
CA LEU A 232 25.25 -12.02 0.13
C LEU A 232 25.52 -12.98 1.30
N SER A 233 25.57 -12.48 2.54
CA SER A 233 25.85 -13.33 3.71
C SER A 233 24.71 -14.29 4.04
N GLY A 234 23.45 -13.90 3.74
CA GLY A 234 22.27 -14.72 3.98
C GLY A 234 22.23 -15.99 3.11
N ILE A 235 23.06 -16.03 2.07
CA ILE A 235 23.32 -17.19 1.21
C ILE A 235 24.77 -17.69 1.33
N ASP A 236 25.43 -17.37 2.44
CA ASP A 236 26.79 -17.79 2.80
C ASP A 236 27.83 -17.43 1.71
N TYR A 237 27.80 -16.22 1.14
CA TYR A 237 28.80 -15.83 0.13
C TYR A 237 30.23 -15.73 0.71
N PRO A 238 31.27 -16.21 -0.01
CA PRO A 238 31.19 -17.05 -1.21
C PRO A 238 31.01 -18.55 -0.83
N SER A 239 30.01 -19.21 -1.42
CA SER A 239 29.79 -20.65 -1.25
C SER A 239 29.08 -21.27 -2.46
N LYS A 240 28.87 -22.60 -2.44
CA LYS A 240 28.01 -23.28 -3.42
C LYS A 240 26.58 -22.71 -3.42
N LYS A 241 26.07 -22.31 -2.26
CA LYS A 241 24.73 -21.72 -2.11
C LYS A 241 24.67 -20.34 -2.77
N SER A 242 25.66 -19.48 -2.54
CA SER A 242 25.69 -18.16 -3.19
C SER A 242 25.86 -18.26 -4.70
N LYS A 243 26.65 -19.23 -5.21
CA LYS A 243 26.77 -19.50 -6.66
C LYS A 243 25.46 -19.94 -7.32
N LYS A 244 24.57 -20.59 -6.55
CA LYS A 244 23.25 -21.04 -7.02
C LYS A 244 22.23 -19.90 -7.07
N TYR A 245 22.19 -19.07 -6.03
CA TYR A 245 21.11 -18.10 -5.84
C TYR A 245 21.45 -16.68 -6.30
N TRP A 246 22.72 -16.25 -6.25
CA TRP A 246 23.14 -14.91 -6.69
C TRP A 246 23.33 -14.84 -8.20
N PRO A 247 22.96 -13.73 -8.88
CA PRO A 247 22.35 -12.50 -8.36
C PRO A 247 20.91 -12.69 -7.87
N ALA A 248 20.49 -11.91 -6.87
CA ALA A 248 19.09 -11.90 -6.43
C ALA A 248 18.16 -11.53 -7.60
N ASP A 249 17.05 -12.25 -7.73
CA ASP A 249 16.06 -11.97 -8.77
C ASP A 249 15.24 -10.73 -8.40
N ILE A 250 14.85 -10.58 -7.12
CA ILE A 250 14.13 -9.40 -6.63
C ILE A 250 14.60 -9.01 -5.22
N HIS A 251 14.96 -7.75 -5.02
CA HIS A 251 14.96 -7.11 -3.71
C HIS A 251 13.65 -6.34 -3.53
N VAL A 252 12.86 -6.69 -2.53
CA VAL A 252 11.63 -5.97 -2.16
C VAL A 252 11.97 -4.99 -1.05
N ILE A 253 11.73 -3.70 -1.29
CA ILE A 253 12.08 -2.62 -0.37
C ILE A 253 11.01 -1.52 -0.31
N GLY A 254 10.97 -0.80 0.80
CA GLY A 254 10.27 0.47 0.93
C GLY A 254 10.90 1.62 0.11
N LYS A 255 10.08 2.59 -0.31
CA LYS A 255 10.52 3.76 -1.09
C LYS A 255 11.54 4.67 -0.38
N ASP A 256 11.60 4.65 0.95
CA ASP A 256 12.57 5.41 1.76
C ASP A 256 14.02 4.95 1.56
N ILE A 257 14.23 3.68 1.24
CA ILE A 257 15.57 3.10 1.08
C ILE A 257 15.95 2.85 -0.39
N LEU A 258 15.19 3.43 -1.33
CA LEU A 258 15.42 3.28 -2.77
C LEU A 258 16.82 3.69 -3.20
N TRP A 259 17.32 4.84 -2.75
CA TRP A 259 18.67 5.31 -3.10
C TRP A 259 19.76 4.30 -2.74
N PHE A 260 19.66 3.68 -1.57
CA PHE A 260 20.64 2.71 -1.10
C PHE A 260 20.66 1.45 -1.95
N HIS A 261 19.49 0.94 -2.35
CA HIS A 261 19.39 -0.33 -3.09
C HIS A 261 19.52 -0.15 -4.61
N SER A 262 19.16 1.01 -5.13
CA SER A 262 19.24 1.28 -6.58
C SER A 262 20.56 1.91 -7.01
N VAL A 263 21.28 2.63 -6.13
CA VAL A 263 22.53 3.32 -6.48
C VAL A 263 23.72 2.80 -5.71
N ILE A 264 23.71 2.96 -4.38
CA ILE A 264 24.87 2.63 -3.54
C ILE A 264 25.21 1.14 -3.65
N TRP A 265 24.21 0.28 -3.53
CA TRP A 265 24.39 -1.16 -3.54
C TRP A 265 24.98 -1.70 -4.85
N PRO A 266 24.40 -1.45 -6.05
CA PRO A 266 25.01 -1.85 -7.30
C PRO A 266 26.42 -1.33 -7.51
N ILE A 267 26.71 -0.08 -7.10
CA ILE A 267 28.04 0.50 -7.25
C ILE A 267 29.07 -0.19 -6.33
N MET A 268 28.68 -0.50 -5.08
CA MET A 268 29.52 -1.32 -4.20
C MET A 268 29.82 -2.69 -4.81
N LEU A 269 28.82 -3.31 -5.44
CA LEU A 269 28.97 -4.61 -6.12
C LEU A 269 29.89 -4.51 -7.35
N PHE A 270 29.76 -3.47 -8.18
CA PHE A 270 30.67 -3.22 -9.30
C PHE A 270 32.12 -3.10 -8.82
N SER A 271 32.33 -2.38 -7.72
CA SER A 271 33.66 -2.25 -7.13
C SER A 271 34.20 -3.60 -6.63
N ALA A 272 33.36 -4.36 -5.91
CA ALA A 272 33.70 -5.69 -5.42
C ALA A 272 33.81 -6.75 -6.53
N GLY A 273 33.48 -6.45 -7.79
CA GLY A 273 33.48 -7.40 -8.90
C GLY A 273 32.40 -8.47 -8.75
N ILE A 274 31.22 -8.08 -8.26
CA ILE A 274 30.06 -8.94 -8.04
C ILE A 274 28.91 -8.39 -8.88
N GLU A 275 28.11 -9.28 -9.48
CA GLU A 275 26.96 -8.86 -10.27
C GLU A 275 25.87 -8.20 -9.40
N PRO A 276 25.25 -7.10 -9.87
CA PRO A 276 24.10 -6.48 -9.21
C PRO A 276 22.85 -7.39 -9.23
N PRO A 277 21.87 -7.13 -8.34
CA PRO A 277 20.58 -7.82 -8.38
C PRO A 277 19.82 -7.47 -9.67
N LYS A 278 18.96 -8.38 -10.12
CA LYS A 278 18.21 -8.23 -11.38
C LYS A 278 17.12 -7.16 -11.29
N LYS A 279 16.45 -7.05 -10.15
CA LYS A 279 15.33 -6.13 -9.91
C LYS A 279 15.31 -5.63 -8.47
N VAL A 280 15.08 -4.33 -8.30
CA VAL A 280 14.75 -3.65 -7.05
C VAL A 280 13.29 -3.24 -7.15
N PHE A 281 12.43 -4.00 -6.49
CA PHE A 281 11.00 -3.74 -6.40
C PHE A 281 10.72 -2.82 -5.21
N VAL A 282 10.11 -1.67 -5.49
CA VAL A 282 9.84 -0.60 -4.53
C VAL A 282 8.36 -0.55 -4.22
N HIS A 283 7.97 -0.96 -3.02
CA HIS A 283 6.59 -0.81 -2.56
C HIS A 283 6.36 0.58 -1.93
N GLY A 284 5.11 1.05 -1.95
CA GLY A 284 4.71 2.27 -1.24
C GLY A 284 4.49 2.03 0.26
N PHE A 285 4.15 3.10 0.98
CA PHE A 285 3.87 3.02 2.40
C PHE A 285 2.42 2.63 2.69
N ILE A 286 2.25 2.01 3.84
CA ILE A 286 0.95 1.88 4.48
C ILE A 286 0.72 3.11 5.34
N ASN A 287 -0.32 3.86 5.03
CA ASN A 287 -0.77 5.03 5.75
C ASN A 287 -2.02 4.69 6.56
N THR A 288 -2.43 5.58 7.46
CA THR A 288 -3.73 5.50 8.14
C THR A 288 -4.88 5.65 7.14
N ALA A 289 -6.10 5.34 7.56
CA ALA A 289 -7.30 5.58 6.75
C ALA A 289 -7.45 7.06 6.31
N SER A 290 -6.95 8.00 7.13
CA SER A 290 -6.89 9.44 6.84
C SER A 290 -5.77 9.86 5.89
N GLY A 291 -4.95 8.93 5.39
CA GLY A 291 -3.82 9.20 4.51
C GLY A 291 -2.56 9.74 5.21
N GLU A 292 -2.53 9.73 6.55
CA GLU A 292 -1.36 10.15 7.31
C GLU A 292 -0.35 8.99 7.43
N LYS A 293 0.95 9.30 7.37
CA LYS A 293 2.00 8.29 7.52
C LYS A 293 1.88 7.61 8.90
N LEU A 294 1.92 6.27 8.92
CA LEU A 294 2.06 5.51 10.16
C LEU A 294 3.38 5.92 10.82
N SER A 295 3.32 6.48 12.02
CA SER A 295 4.51 6.94 12.73
C SER A 295 4.38 6.74 14.23
N LYS A 296 5.53 6.52 14.89
CA LYS A 296 5.58 6.36 16.34
C LYS A 296 5.29 7.67 17.06
N SER A 297 5.83 8.78 16.55
CA SER A 297 5.68 10.12 17.14
C SER A 297 4.24 10.62 17.10
N SER A 298 3.42 10.17 16.15
CA SER A 298 1.99 10.50 16.08
C SER A 298 1.09 9.58 16.91
N GLY A 299 1.62 8.52 17.53
CA GLY A 299 0.84 7.54 18.32
C GLY A 299 -0.05 6.61 17.48
N LYS A 300 0.05 6.64 16.15
CA LYS A 300 -0.85 5.93 15.21
C LYS A 300 -0.21 4.66 14.64
N MET A 301 0.50 3.88 15.45
CA MET A 301 1.04 2.59 15.00
C MET A 301 -0.02 1.50 15.12
N ILE A 302 -0.10 0.65 14.10
CA ILE A 302 -0.97 -0.53 14.09
C ILE A 302 -0.10 -1.74 14.41
N ASP A 303 -0.44 -2.43 15.50
CA ASP A 303 0.22 -3.68 15.89
C ASP A 303 -0.26 -4.80 14.97
N PRO A 304 0.63 -5.41 14.16
CA PRO A 304 0.25 -6.53 13.32
C PRO A 304 -0.29 -7.68 14.17
N ILE A 305 0.32 -8.03 15.31
CA ILE A 305 -0.10 -9.18 16.12
C ILE A 305 -1.55 -9.06 16.56
N GLU A 306 -1.98 -7.88 17.01
CA GLU A 306 -3.36 -7.59 17.37
C GLU A 306 -4.32 -7.75 16.17
N LEU A 307 -3.93 -7.25 14.98
CA LEU A 307 -4.72 -7.44 13.75
C LEU A 307 -4.93 -8.92 13.44
N ARG A 308 -3.88 -9.73 13.53
CA ARG A 308 -3.99 -11.17 13.28
C ARG A 308 -4.91 -11.82 14.30
N GLU A 309 -4.72 -11.53 15.59
CA GLU A 309 -5.49 -12.15 16.67
C GLU A 309 -6.97 -11.80 16.57
N THR A 310 -7.29 -10.59 16.08
CA THR A 310 -8.68 -10.13 15.92
C THR A 310 -9.34 -10.61 14.63
N TYR A 311 -8.63 -10.53 13.48
CA TYR A 311 -9.25 -10.71 12.16
C TYR A 311 -8.82 -12.00 11.44
N GLY A 312 -7.82 -12.72 11.96
CA GLY A 312 -7.22 -13.89 11.33
C GLY A 312 -6.20 -13.50 10.25
N ILE A 313 -5.12 -14.29 10.13
CA ILE A 313 -3.98 -13.94 9.28
C ILE A 313 -4.35 -13.85 7.79
N ASP A 314 -5.13 -14.81 7.28
CA ASP A 314 -5.50 -14.83 5.86
C ASP A 314 -6.42 -13.66 5.50
N SER A 315 -7.29 -13.20 6.41
CA SER A 315 -8.11 -12.00 6.18
C SER A 315 -7.26 -10.75 6.02
N VAL A 316 -6.26 -10.58 6.88
CA VAL A 316 -5.36 -9.42 6.83
C VAL A 316 -4.48 -9.49 5.59
N ARG A 317 -3.89 -10.66 5.28
CA ARG A 317 -3.10 -10.87 4.06
C ARG A 317 -3.90 -10.60 2.80
N TYR A 318 -5.12 -11.15 2.75
CA TYR A 318 -6.06 -10.89 1.66
C TYR A 318 -6.24 -9.39 1.46
N TYR A 319 -6.64 -8.68 2.52
CA TYR A 319 -6.87 -7.25 2.45
C TYR A 319 -5.64 -6.49 1.94
N LEU A 320 -4.45 -6.75 2.49
CA LEU A 320 -3.22 -6.07 2.08
C LEU A 320 -2.84 -6.33 0.62
N LEU A 321 -3.06 -7.54 0.10
CA LEU A 321 -2.72 -7.92 -1.27
C LEU A 321 -3.83 -7.56 -2.28
N ARG A 322 -5.06 -7.37 -1.81
CA ARG A 322 -6.26 -7.11 -2.60
C ARG A 322 -6.56 -5.63 -2.76
N GLU A 323 -6.45 -4.88 -1.66
CA GLU A 323 -6.81 -3.46 -1.58
C GLU A 323 -5.68 -2.55 -2.08
N ILE A 324 -4.43 -2.95 -1.83
CA ILE A 324 -3.27 -2.09 -2.02
C ILE A 324 -2.47 -2.57 -3.23
N PRO A 325 -2.48 -1.82 -4.35
CA PRO A 325 -1.63 -2.12 -5.48
C PRO A 325 -0.16 -2.14 -5.06
N MET A 326 0.51 -3.28 -5.30
CA MET A 326 1.94 -3.43 -5.11
C MET A 326 2.69 -2.34 -5.88
N GLY A 327 3.50 -1.54 -5.18
CA GLY A 327 4.25 -0.41 -5.76
C GLY A 327 3.65 0.97 -5.48
N GLU A 328 2.42 1.01 -4.98
CA GLU A 328 1.71 2.23 -4.58
C GLU A 328 1.61 2.38 -3.07
N ASP A 329 1.37 3.61 -2.62
CA ASP A 329 0.97 3.87 -1.24
C ASP A 329 -0.48 3.38 -1.04
N GLY A 330 -0.76 2.82 0.14
CA GLY A 330 -2.09 2.33 0.50
C GLY A 330 -2.56 2.90 1.82
N ASN A 331 -3.86 3.15 1.94
CA ASN A 331 -4.47 3.59 3.19
C ASN A 331 -5.11 2.38 3.88
N PHE A 332 -4.63 2.05 5.08
CA PHE A 332 -5.17 0.94 5.85
C PHE A 332 -6.43 1.36 6.61
N SER A 333 -7.53 0.63 6.37
CA SER A 333 -8.81 0.83 7.04
C SER A 333 -9.34 -0.49 7.61
N ILE A 334 -9.61 -0.49 8.92
CA ILE A 334 -10.26 -1.63 9.60
C ILE A 334 -11.65 -1.90 9.01
N ASN A 335 -12.40 -0.85 8.70
CA ASN A 335 -13.74 -1.01 8.11
C ASN A 335 -13.66 -1.66 6.73
N ALA A 336 -12.72 -1.24 5.89
CA ALA A 336 -12.51 -1.85 4.58
C ALA A 336 -12.02 -3.32 4.69
N LEU A 337 -11.17 -3.62 5.68
CA LEU A 337 -10.75 -4.98 5.98
C LEU A 337 -11.95 -5.86 6.35
N ILE A 338 -12.81 -5.40 7.27
CA ILE A 338 -14.01 -6.12 7.71
C ILE A 338 -14.99 -6.31 6.54
N GLU A 339 -15.19 -5.29 5.70
CA GLU A 339 -16.06 -5.37 4.54
C GLU A 339 -15.57 -6.39 3.51
N ARG A 340 -14.30 -6.35 3.14
CA ARG A 340 -13.72 -7.36 2.23
C ARG A 340 -13.75 -8.75 2.83
N HIS A 341 -13.44 -8.89 4.12
CA HIS A 341 -13.58 -10.17 4.79
C HIS A 341 -15.03 -10.70 4.71
N ASN A 342 -16.01 -9.88 5.10
CA ASN A 342 -17.40 -10.33 5.18
C ASN A 342 -17.99 -10.60 3.79
N ASN A 343 -17.71 -9.75 2.81
CA ASN A 343 -18.32 -9.82 1.49
C ASN A 343 -17.57 -10.80 0.58
N GLU A 344 -16.25 -10.68 0.44
CA GLU A 344 -15.51 -11.53 -0.49
C GLU A 344 -15.14 -12.88 0.17
N LEU A 345 -14.51 -12.86 1.34
CA LEU A 345 -14.04 -14.11 1.96
C LEU A 345 -15.17 -14.95 2.56
N ALA A 346 -16.02 -14.36 3.40
CA ALA A 346 -17.10 -15.11 4.05
C ALA A 346 -18.28 -15.34 3.12
N ASN A 347 -18.84 -14.29 2.48
CA ASN A 347 -20.04 -14.44 1.67
C ASN A 347 -19.80 -15.15 0.34
N ASP A 348 -18.83 -14.71 -0.45
CA ASP A 348 -18.66 -15.27 -1.81
C ASP A 348 -17.89 -16.59 -1.79
N PHE A 349 -16.75 -16.62 -1.12
CA PHE A 349 -15.87 -17.80 -1.15
C PHE A 349 -16.23 -18.85 -0.08
N GLY A 350 -16.32 -18.43 1.19
CA GLY A 350 -16.59 -19.31 2.32
C GLY A 350 -17.93 -20.03 2.18
N ASN A 351 -18.99 -19.31 1.80
CA ASN A 351 -20.29 -19.94 1.55
C ASN A 351 -20.27 -20.87 0.34
N LEU A 352 -19.52 -20.58 -0.73
CA LEU A 352 -19.40 -21.48 -1.87
C LEU A 352 -18.83 -22.84 -1.42
N VAL A 353 -17.74 -22.81 -0.66
CA VAL A 353 -17.12 -24.02 -0.10
C VAL A 353 -18.10 -24.77 0.79
N HIS A 354 -18.74 -24.06 1.73
CA HIS A 354 -19.70 -24.65 2.65
C HIS A 354 -20.91 -25.28 1.94
N ARG A 355 -21.50 -24.58 0.95
CA ARG A 355 -22.64 -25.05 0.15
C ARG A 355 -22.27 -26.30 -0.64
N ALA A 356 -21.13 -26.27 -1.35
CA ALA A 356 -20.68 -27.39 -2.17
C ALA A 356 -20.47 -28.66 -1.33
N LEU A 357 -19.70 -28.55 -0.24
CA LEU A 357 -19.43 -29.67 0.65
C LEU A 357 -20.69 -30.17 1.36
N SER A 358 -21.57 -29.27 1.79
CA SER A 358 -22.84 -29.66 2.44
C SER A 358 -23.79 -30.38 1.49
N MET A 359 -23.86 -29.95 0.22
CA MET A 359 -24.67 -30.64 -0.78
C MET A 359 -24.07 -32.01 -1.12
N ALA A 360 -22.75 -32.12 -1.31
CA ALA A 360 -22.10 -33.40 -1.54
C ALA A 360 -22.28 -34.37 -0.35
N ASP A 361 -22.25 -33.86 0.88
CA ASP A 361 -22.52 -34.65 2.07
C ASP A 361 -23.96 -35.19 2.09
N LYS A 362 -24.95 -34.31 1.94
CA LYS A 362 -26.38 -34.67 2.03
C LYS A 362 -26.87 -35.50 0.84
N ARG A 363 -26.35 -35.25 -0.36
CA ARG A 363 -26.90 -35.80 -1.61
C ARG A 363 -26.05 -36.91 -2.22
N LEU A 364 -24.74 -36.93 -1.95
CA LEU A 364 -23.79 -37.91 -2.47
C LEU A 364 -23.09 -38.73 -1.37
N GLY A 365 -23.59 -38.65 -0.13
CA GLY A 365 -23.06 -39.42 1.00
C GLY A 365 -21.62 -39.04 1.39
N GLY A 366 -21.26 -37.76 1.22
CA GLY A 366 -19.94 -37.24 1.61
C GLY A 366 -18.82 -37.71 0.69
N LYS A 367 -19.13 -38.00 -0.58
CA LYS A 367 -18.17 -38.48 -1.57
C LYS A 367 -18.04 -37.52 -2.74
N VAL A 368 -16.82 -37.43 -3.28
CA VAL A 368 -16.57 -36.91 -4.61
C VAL A 368 -17.13 -37.92 -5.61
N PRO A 369 -18.07 -37.53 -6.48
CA PRO A 369 -18.63 -38.43 -7.48
C PRO A 369 -17.64 -38.71 -8.62
N ASN A 370 -17.82 -39.82 -9.32
CA ASN A 370 -16.99 -40.17 -10.48
C ASN A 370 -17.52 -39.47 -11.74
N SER A 371 -17.18 -38.19 -11.91
CA SER A 371 -17.66 -37.36 -13.02
C SER A 371 -16.55 -36.47 -13.58
N LYS A 372 -16.92 -35.53 -14.46
CA LYS A 372 -16.01 -34.58 -15.11
C LYS A 372 -16.51 -33.15 -14.93
N THR A 373 -15.56 -32.22 -14.86
CA THR A 373 -15.85 -30.79 -14.76
C THR A 373 -16.47 -30.32 -16.06
N ASP A 374 -17.58 -29.58 -15.94
CA ASP A 374 -18.25 -28.93 -17.06
C ASP A 374 -17.27 -28.00 -17.80
N PRO A 375 -17.00 -28.25 -19.10
CA PRO A 375 -16.07 -27.44 -19.88
C PRO A 375 -16.46 -25.96 -19.94
N SER A 376 -17.76 -25.63 -19.83
CA SER A 376 -18.23 -24.24 -19.86
C SER A 376 -17.80 -23.46 -18.61
N LEU A 377 -17.74 -24.12 -17.45
CA LEU A 377 -17.22 -23.55 -16.21
C LEU A 377 -15.68 -23.50 -16.27
N ALA A 378 -15.03 -24.60 -16.67
CA ALA A 378 -13.58 -24.68 -16.73
C ALA A 378 -12.95 -23.57 -17.60
N LYS A 379 -13.58 -23.22 -18.73
CA LYS A 379 -13.15 -22.15 -19.63
C LYS A 379 -13.21 -20.74 -19.03
N LYS A 380 -13.87 -20.54 -17.89
CA LYS A 380 -13.95 -19.24 -17.22
C LYS A 380 -12.69 -18.90 -16.43
N LEU A 381 -11.80 -19.88 -16.19
CA LEU A 381 -10.52 -19.64 -15.54
C LEU A 381 -9.47 -19.24 -16.58
N ASP A 382 -8.95 -18.01 -16.48
CA ASP A 382 -7.81 -17.57 -17.28
C ASP A 382 -6.50 -17.66 -16.48
N LEU A 383 -5.92 -18.86 -16.45
CA LEU A 383 -4.66 -19.12 -15.73
C LEU A 383 -3.49 -18.28 -16.27
N LYS A 384 -3.42 -18.06 -17.59
CA LYS A 384 -2.34 -17.29 -18.21
C LYS A 384 -2.38 -15.84 -17.76
N LYS A 385 -3.58 -15.28 -17.66
CA LYS A 385 -3.78 -13.91 -17.19
C LYS A 385 -3.41 -13.75 -15.71
N ILE A 386 -3.79 -14.71 -14.86
CA ILE A 386 -3.38 -14.72 -13.44
C ILE A 386 -1.85 -14.75 -13.30
N ASP A 387 -1.17 -15.65 -14.02
CA ASP A 387 0.29 -15.75 -13.97
C ASP A 387 0.96 -14.48 -14.50
N SER A 388 0.46 -13.90 -15.59
CA SER A 388 0.96 -12.64 -16.13
C SER A 388 0.84 -11.47 -15.13
N PHE A 389 -0.25 -11.39 -14.37
CA PHE A 389 -0.38 -10.40 -13.31
C PHE A 389 0.64 -10.61 -12.20
N MET A 390 0.89 -11.86 -11.80
CA MET A 390 1.89 -12.15 -10.77
C MET A 390 3.32 -11.88 -11.24
N GLU A 391 3.66 -12.16 -12.50
CA GLU A 391 4.95 -11.80 -13.11
C GLU A 391 5.17 -10.27 -13.16
N LYS A 392 4.08 -9.51 -13.33
CA LYS A 392 4.08 -8.03 -13.27
C LYS A 392 3.98 -7.47 -11.85
N LEU A 393 3.98 -8.33 -10.82
CA LEU A 393 3.83 -7.94 -9.42
C LEU A 393 2.48 -7.23 -9.14
N GLU A 394 1.40 -7.65 -9.80
CA GLU A 394 0.04 -7.10 -9.68
C GLU A 394 -0.89 -8.06 -8.92
N SER A 395 -0.57 -8.35 -7.67
CA SER A 395 -1.34 -9.30 -6.82
C SER A 395 -2.84 -8.99 -6.73
N HIS A 396 -3.22 -7.72 -6.64
CA HIS A 396 -4.61 -7.26 -6.62
C HIS A 396 -5.39 -7.68 -7.88
N ASN A 397 -4.75 -7.64 -9.06
CA ASN A 397 -5.34 -8.06 -10.33
C ASN A 397 -5.39 -9.59 -10.46
N ALA A 398 -4.37 -10.30 -9.97
CA ALA A 398 -4.42 -11.75 -9.87
C ALA A 398 -5.58 -12.21 -8.97
N LEU A 399 -5.76 -11.59 -7.79
CA LEU A 399 -6.88 -11.86 -6.89
C LEU A 399 -8.24 -11.48 -7.51
N ASN A 400 -8.33 -10.36 -8.23
CA ASN A 400 -9.54 -9.99 -9.00
C ASN A 400 -9.97 -11.13 -9.93
N GLU A 401 -9.04 -11.71 -10.67
CA GLU A 401 -9.32 -12.76 -11.66
C GLU A 401 -9.71 -14.08 -10.96
N ILE A 402 -9.02 -14.45 -9.88
CA ILE A 402 -9.37 -15.62 -9.06
C ILE A 402 -10.78 -15.47 -8.47
N PHE A 403 -11.11 -14.31 -7.92
CA PHE A 403 -12.45 -14.04 -7.36
C PHE A 403 -13.54 -13.93 -8.43
N SER A 404 -13.19 -13.49 -9.63
CA SER A 404 -14.09 -13.55 -10.78
C SER A 404 -14.45 -15.00 -11.12
N PHE A 405 -13.49 -15.93 -11.04
CA PHE A 405 -13.76 -17.37 -11.21
C PHE A 405 -14.58 -17.97 -10.05
N ILE A 406 -14.36 -17.54 -8.81
CA ILE A 406 -15.23 -17.88 -7.66
C ILE A 406 -16.67 -17.41 -7.92
N GLY A 407 -16.85 -16.19 -8.43
CA GLY A 407 -18.16 -15.67 -8.84
C GLY A 407 -18.82 -16.52 -9.93
N ALA A 408 -18.05 -16.97 -10.93
CA ALA A 408 -18.53 -17.88 -11.96
C ALA A 408 -18.99 -19.23 -11.37
N CYS A 409 -18.28 -19.77 -10.38
CA CYS A 409 -18.69 -20.99 -9.67
C CYS A 409 -20.00 -20.80 -8.88
N ASN A 410 -20.15 -19.68 -8.19
CA ASN A 410 -21.40 -19.34 -7.48
C ASN A 410 -22.58 -19.23 -8.46
N LYS A 411 -22.38 -18.52 -9.59
CA LYS A 411 -23.38 -18.41 -10.65
C LYS A 411 -23.74 -19.78 -11.24
N TYR A 412 -22.75 -20.62 -11.51
CA TYR A 412 -22.96 -21.97 -12.03
C TYR A 412 -23.85 -22.82 -11.11
N ILE A 413 -23.59 -22.82 -9.79
CA ILE A 413 -24.47 -23.53 -8.84
C ILE A 413 -25.90 -22.98 -8.88
N ASN A 414 -26.05 -21.66 -8.92
CA ASN A 414 -27.37 -21.04 -8.87
C ASN A 414 -28.17 -21.32 -10.16
N GLU A 415 -27.53 -21.33 -11.32
CA GLU A 415 -28.19 -21.61 -12.61
C GLU A 415 -28.50 -23.10 -12.79
N LYS A 416 -27.61 -24.00 -12.33
CA LYS A 416 -27.83 -25.45 -12.44
C LYS A 416 -28.80 -26.01 -11.41
N GLU A 417 -29.08 -25.25 -10.35
CA GLU A 417 -30.00 -25.62 -9.28
C GLU A 417 -29.81 -27.08 -8.79
N PRO A 418 -28.61 -27.51 -8.35
CA PRO A 418 -28.33 -28.91 -8.02
C PRO A 418 -29.24 -29.48 -6.93
N TRP A 419 -29.90 -28.64 -6.13
CA TRP A 419 -30.91 -29.10 -5.18
C TRP A 419 -32.12 -29.76 -5.87
N LYS A 420 -32.43 -29.44 -7.13
CA LYS A 420 -33.50 -30.04 -7.94
C LYS A 420 -33.04 -31.20 -8.82
N LEU A 421 -31.73 -31.38 -9.01
CA LEU A 421 -31.16 -32.40 -9.90
C LEU A 421 -30.98 -33.74 -9.20
N GLU A 422 -30.93 -34.83 -9.97
CA GLU A 422 -30.64 -36.19 -9.50
C GLU A 422 -29.67 -36.92 -10.44
N GLY A 423 -29.17 -38.07 -10.01
CA GLY A 423 -28.31 -38.95 -10.82
C GLY A 423 -27.05 -38.26 -11.38
N LYS A 424 -26.73 -38.53 -12.65
CA LYS A 424 -25.48 -38.10 -13.29
C LYS A 424 -25.36 -36.58 -13.43
N GLU A 425 -26.47 -35.86 -13.59
CA GLU A 425 -26.44 -34.39 -13.73
C GLU A 425 -26.03 -33.72 -12.41
N LEU A 426 -26.63 -34.16 -11.30
CA LEU A 426 -26.24 -33.74 -9.96
C LEU A 426 -24.75 -34.03 -9.68
N GLU A 427 -24.31 -35.25 -10.00
CA GLU A 427 -22.92 -35.68 -9.84
C GLU A 427 -21.95 -34.79 -10.64
N GLN A 428 -22.28 -34.45 -11.89
CA GLN A 428 -21.46 -33.59 -12.73
C GLN A 428 -21.37 -32.16 -12.18
N VAL A 429 -22.50 -31.58 -11.74
CA VAL A 429 -22.52 -30.22 -11.18
C VAL A 429 -21.70 -30.15 -9.91
N LEU A 430 -21.88 -31.09 -8.99
CA LEU A 430 -21.12 -31.11 -7.73
C LEU A 430 -19.64 -31.42 -7.95
N TYR A 431 -19.30 -32.33 -8.87
CA TYR A 431 -17.90 -32.57 -9.25
C TYR A 431 -17.24 -31.30 -9.78
N SER A 432 -17.92 -30.59 -10.70
CA SER A 432 -17.39 -29.37 -11.33
C SER A 432 -17.02 -28.32 -10.30
N ILE A 433 -17.84 -28.16 -9.27
CA ILE A 433 -17.56 -27.23 -8.18
C ILE A 433 -16.46 -27.74 -7.26
N LEU A 434 -16.48 -29.01 -6.83
CA LEU A 434 -15.46 -29.56 -5.95
C LEU A 434 -14.06 -29.53 -6.59
N ASP A 435 -13.96 -29.85 -7.88
CA ASP A 435 -12.70 -29.76 -8.62
C ASP A 435 -12.28 -28.30 -8.87
N SER A 436 -13.24 -27.38 -9.06
CA SER A 436 -12.95 -25.94 -9.08
C SER A 436 -12.41 -25.43 -7.75
N LEU A 437 -12.97 -25.89 -6.61
CA LEU A 437 -12.47 -25.54 -5.27
C LEU A 437 -11.04 -26.06 -5.04
N ARG A 438 -10.71 -27.25 -5.55
CA ARG A 438 -9.33 -27.75 -5.56
C ARG A 438 -8.41 -26.79 -6.34
N VAL A 439 -8.80 -26.41 -7.55
CA VAL A 439 -8.03 -25.47 -8.39
C VAL A 439 -7.87 -24.10 -7.71
N ILE A 440 -8.95 -23.56 -7.14
CA ILE A 440 -8.94 -22.28 -6.40
C ILE A 440 -8.02 -22.36 -5.18
N SER A 441 -8.02 -23.47 -4.44
CA SER A 441 -7.13 -23.64 -3.29
C SER A 441 -5.66 -23.61 -3.67
N ILE A 442 -5.29 -24.16 -4.83
CA ILE A 442 -3.91 -24.11 -5.34
C ILE A 442 -3.55 -22.66 -5.71
N LEU A 443 -4.43 -21.95 -6.41
CA LEU A 443 -4.20 -20.56 -6.84
C LEU A 443 -4.14 -19.57 -5.67
N LEU A 444 -4.93 -19.79 -4.62
CA LEU A 444 -4.95 -18.93 -3.45
C LEU A 444 -3.83 -19.23 -2.44
N ALA A 445 -3.10 -20.35 -2.57
CA ALA A 445 -2.07 -20.73 -1.60
C ALA A 445 -0.98 -19.67 -1.32
N PRO A 446 -0.55 -18.85 -2.30
CA PRO A 446 0.39 -17.75 -2.05
C PRO A 446 -0.21 -16.59 -1.26
N PHE A 447 -1.52 -16.40 -1.35
CA PHE A 447 -2.25 -15.28 -0.74
C PHE A 447 -2.82 -15.67 0.64
N LEU A 448 -3.52 -16.82 0.69
CA LEU A 448 -4.29 -17.36 1.81
C LEU A 448 -3.80 -18.79 2.15
N PRO A 449 -2.58 -18.94 2.67
CA PRO A 449 -1.96 -20.24 2.88
C PRO A 449 -2.78 -21.15 3.82
N GLU A 450 -3.30 -20.62 4.93
CA GLU A 450 -4.05 -21.45 5.89
C GLU A 450 -5.39 -21.92 5.30
N THR A 451 -6.11 -21.03 4.62
CA THR A 451 -7.39 -21.30 3.96
C THR A 451 -7.23 -22.35 2.87
N SER A 452 -6.16 -22.24 2.08
CA SER A 452 -5.88 -23.17 0.97
C SER A 452 -5.62 -24.59 1.48
N GLU A 453 -4.88 -24.72 2.59
CA GLU A 453 -4.69 -26.00 3.27
C GLU A 453 -5.99 -26.56 3.85
N LYS A 454 -6.80 -25.71 4.51
CA LYS A 454 -8.11 -26.11 5.06
C LYS A 454 -9.04 -26.64 3.98
N ILE A 455 -9.12 -25.98 2.82
CA ILE A 455 -9.92 -26.47 1.68
C ILE A 455 -9.39 -27.81 1.18
N SER A 456 -8.08 -27.95 1.00
CA SER A 456 -7.48 -29.22 0.56
C SER A 456 -7.80 -30.36 1.54
N LYS A 457 -7.74 -30.11 2.86
CA LYS A 457 -8.13 -31.08 3.90
C LYS A 457 -9.62 -31.45 3.82
N GLN A 458 -10.51 -30.47 3.61
CA GLN A 458 -11.94 -30.72 3.45
C GLN A 458 -12.28 -31.49 2.16
N LEU A 459 -11.49 -31.33 1.10
CA LEU A 459 -11.56 -32.13 -0.12
C LEU A 459 -10.83 -33.48 -0.01
N ASN A 460 -10.15 -33.73 1.11
CA ASN A 460 -9.33 -34.91 1.36
C ASN A 460 -8.24 -35.14 0.29
N VAL A 461 -7.57 -34.06 -0.10
CA VAL A 461 -6.46 -34.06 -1.05
C VAL A 461 -5.26 -33.31 -0.47
N LYS A 462 -4.07 -33.56 -1.03
CA LYS A 462 -2.91 -32.70 -0.78
C LYS A 462 -3.08 -31.41 -1.58
N LEU A 463 -2.60 -30.30 -1.03
CA LEU A 463 -2.49 -29.05 -1.76
C LEU A 463 -1.51 -29.25 -2.92
N GLY A 464 -1.99 -29.02 -4.15
CA GLY A 464 -1.23 -29.24 -5.37
C GLY A 464 -0.27 -28.09 -5.71
N ASN A 465 0.40 -28.24 -6.85
CA ASN A 465 1.29 -27.21 -7.43
C ASN A 465 0.69 -26.57 -8.70
N PHE A 466 1.40 -25.61 -9.29
CA PHE A 466 0.93 -24.86 -10.45
C PHE A 466 0.59 -25.75 -11.66
N SER A 467 1.33 -26.85 -11.88
CA SER A 467 1.06 -27.78 -12.98
C SER A 467 -0.24 -28.58 -12.81
N GLU A 468 -0.80 -28.59 -11.59
CA GLU A 468 -2.05 -29.24 -11.22
C GLU A 468 -3.24 -28.26 -11.22
N VAL A 469 -3.05 -27.00 -11.62
CA VAL A 469 -4.10 -26.01 -11.88
C VAL A 469 -4.77 -26.32 -13.24
N LYS A 470 -5.38 -27.51 -13.31
CA LYS A 470 -6.11 -28.05 -14.46
C LYS A 470 -7.24 -28.93 -13.96
N PHE A 471 -8.35 -28.94 -14.67
CA PHE A 471 -9.56 -29.63 -14.25
C PHE A 471 -9.49 -31.13 -14.51
N ASN A 472 -10.39 -31.88 -13.88
CA ASN A 472 -10.53 -33.34 -13.89
C ASN A 472 -9.42 -34.10 -13.15
N LEU A 473 -8.81 -33.50 -12.13
CA LEU A 473 -7.80 -34.18 -11.30
C LEU A 473 -8.30 -34.56 -9.91
N LEU A 474 -9.49 -34.10 -9.49
CA LEU A 474 -10.08 -34.51 -8.23
C LEU A 474 -10.53 -35.97 -8.32
N LYS A 475 -9.89 -36.86 -7.56
CA LYS A 475 -10.23 -38.29 -7.57
C LYS A 475 -11.53 -38.54 -6.82
N ALA A 476 -12.33 -39.49 -7.32
CA ALA A 476 -13.48 -40.01 -6.59
C ALA A 476 -13.03 -40.60 -5.24
N GLY A 477 -13.78 -40.33 -4.17
CA GLY A 477 -13.36 -40.68 -2.82
C GLY A 477 -14.19 -40.00 -1.74
N LYS A 478 -13.88 -40.26 -0.46
CA LYS A 478 -14.53 -39.59 0.67
C LYS A 478 -13.99 -38.17 0.84
N LEU A 479 -14.89 -37.23 1.08
CA LEU A 479 -14.56 -35.88 1.52
C LEU A 479 -14.04 -35.89 2.96
N GLY A 480 -13.31 -34.85 3.32
CA GLY A 480 -12.79 -34.64 4.67
C GLY A 480 -13.82 -34.06 5.63
N LYS A 481 -13.39 -33.80 6.87
CA LYS A 481 -14.24 -33.17 7.88
C LYS A 481 -14.50 -31.71 7.49
N LYS A 482 -15.78 -31.37 7.31
CA LYS A 482 -16.23 -29.99 7.04
C LYS A 482 -15.88 -29.05 8.19
N GLU A 483 -15.45 -27.84 7.85
CA GLU A 483 -15.21 -26.75 8.79
C GLU A 483 -15.55 -25.39 8.14
N ILE A 484 -15.96 -24.43 8.97
CA ILE A 484 -16.23 -23.06 8.51
C ILE A 484 -14.89 -22.36 8.27
N LEU A 485 -14.71 -21.81 7.07
CA LEU A 485 -13.46 -21.12 6.70
C LEU A 485 -13.38 -19.73 7.31
N PHE A 486 -14.47 -18.96 7.23
CA PHE A 486 -14.54 -17.56 7.63
C PHE A 486 -15.82 -17.32 8.40
N GLN A 487 -15.70 -16.83 9.63
CA GLN A 487 -16.84 -16.33 10.40
C GLN A 487 -16.96 -14.84 10.14
N LYS A 488 -18.18 -14.35 9.87
CA LYS A 488 -18.39 -12.91 9.70
C LYS A 488 -17.90 -12.15 10.92
N ILE A 489 -17.18 -11.09 10.66
CA ILE A 489 -16.65 -10.20 11.66
C ILE A 489 -17.72 -9.14 11.90
N GLU A 490 -18.28 -9.13 13.10
CA GLU A 490 -19.17 -8.05 13.50
C GLU A 490 -18.38 -6.75 13.47
N LYS A 491 -18.88 -5.76 12.71
CA LYS A 491 -18.41 -4.40 12.90
C LYS A 491 -18.72 -4.07 14.36
N LYS A 492 -17.69 -3.84 15.18
CA LYS A 492 -17.89 -3.10 16.42
C LYS A 492 -18.65 -1.87 15.98
N LYS A 493 -19.88 -1.69 16.47
CA LYS A 493 -20.53 -0.39 16.39
C LYS A 493 -19.53 0.55 17.08
N GLU A 494 -18.75 1.29 16.29
CA GLU A 494 -18.24 2.55 16.77
C GLU A 494 -19.46 3.23 17.41
N LYS A 495 -19.28 3.83 18.59
CA LYS A 495 -20.30 4.70 19.15
C LYS A 495 -20.54 5.77 18.09
N THR A 496 -21.49 5.49 17.20
CA THR A 496 -22.15 6.44 16.35
C THR A 496 -22.86 7.29 17.38
N GLU A 497 -22.26 8.41 17.74
CA GLU A 497 -23.07 9.58 18.04
C GLU A 497 -24.05 9.65 16.88
N LYS A 498 -25.34 9.45 17.18
CA LYS A 498 -26.38 9.32 16.16
C LYS A 498 -26.20 10.47 15.18
N ALA A 499 -25.82 10.17 13.93
CA ALA A 499 -25.96 11.10 12.84
C ALA A 499 -27.42 11.57 12.87
N ARG A 500 -27.61 12.86 13.07
CA ARG A 500 -28.94 13.47 13.13
C ARG A 500 -29.62 13.21 11.79
N GLU A 501 -30.75 12.51 11.77
CA GLU A 501 -31.58 12.40 10.57
C GLU A 501 -32.06 13.81 10.21
N ILE A 502 -31.51 14.37 9.13
CA ILE A 502 -31.92 15.66 8.58
C ILE A 502 -32.59 15.38 7.24
N SER A 503 -33.86 15.77 7.11
CA SER A 503 -34.54 15.72 5.82
C SER A 503 -34.26 17.02 5.05
N VAL A 504 -34.01 16.90 3.73
CA VAL A 504 -33.88 18.05 2.86
C VAL A 504 -35.10 18.15 1.95
N LYS A 505 -35.83 19.27 2.01
CA LYS A 505 -37.07 19.49 1.26
C LYS A 505 -36.90 20.59 0.22
N VAL A 506 -37.63 20.51 -0.88
CA VAL A 506 -37.74 21.57 -1.89
C VAL A 506 -39.19 22.03 -1.94
N ASP A 507 -39.42 23.34 -1.88
CA ASP A 507 -40.74 23.93 -2.00
C ASP A 507 -41.46 23.41 -3.25
N SER A 508 -42.74 23.07 -3.11
CA SER A 508 -43.54 22.48 -4.17
C SER A 508 -43.63 23.35 -5.43
N LYS A 509 -43.59 24.69 -5.29
CA LYS A 509 -43.60 25.64 -6.41
C LYS A 509 -42.25 25.60 -7.14
N LEU A 510 -41.13 25.51 -6.42
CA LEU A 510 -39.81 25.34 -7.02
C LEU A 510 -39.68 23.99 -7.75
N LYS A 511 -40.22 22.90 -7.19
CA LYS A 511 -40.26 21.59 -7.87
C LYS A 511 -40.98 21.66 -9.22
N LYS A 512 -42.09 22.41 -9.31
CA LYS A 512 -42.84 22.60 -10.56
C LYS A 512 -42.06 23.38 -11.63
N LEU A 513 -41.07 24.17 -11.22
CA LEU A 513 -40.15 24.89 -12.11
C LEU A 513 -38.95 24.03 -12.54
N GLY A 514 -38.93 22.73 -12.22
CA GLY A 514 -37.90 21.80 -12.66
C GLY A 514 -36.69 21.67 -11.73
N PHE A 515 -36.73 22.23 -10.52
CA PHE A 515 -35.63 22.09 -9.55
C PHE A 515 -35.38 20.62 -9.18
N LYS A 516 -34.12 20.20 -9.34
CA LYS A 516 -33.61 18.93 -8.83
C LYS A 516 -32.61 19.23 -7.72
N LEU A 517 -32.77 18.53 -6.61
CA LEU A 517 -31.87 18.62 -5.46
C LEU A 517 -31.23 17.26 -5.20
N VAL A 518 -29.92 17.28 -4.99
CA VAL A 518 -29.14 16.15 -4.49
C VAL A 518 -28.50 16.60 -3.19
N ALA A 519 -28.67 15.80 -2.13
CA ALA A 519 -28.05 16.05 -0.84
C ALA A 519 -27.18 14.83 -0.47
N ALA A 520 -26.03 15.11 0.13
CA ALA A 520 -25.13 14.10 0.67
C ALA A 520 -24.65 14.54 2.06
N VAL A 521 -24.51 13.58 2.97
CA VAL A 521 -23.93 13.80 4.30
C VAL A 521 -22.49 13.30 4.28
N VAL A 522 -21.55 14.14 4.71
CA VAL A 522 -20.13 13.80 4.82
C VAL A 522 -19.74 13.86 6.29
N GLU A 523 -19.41 12.70 6.85
CA GLU A 523 -19.01 12.57 8.25
C GLU A 523 -17.48 12.61 8.41
N GLY A 524 -17.01 12.92 9.62
CA GLY A 524 -15.57 12.94 9.93
C GLY A 524 -14.80 14.12 9.32
N VAL A 525 -15.50 15.15 8.85
CA VAL A 525 -14.89 16.36 8.29
C VAL A 525 -14.35 17.24 9.41
N LYS A 526 -13.04 17.49 9.42
CA LYS A 526 -12.45 18.49 10.30
C LYS A 526 -12.56 19.87 9.66
N VAL A 527 -13.45 20.70 10.19
CA VAL A 527 -13.56 22.12 9.80
C VAL A 527 -12.32 22.86 10.31
N LYS A 528 -11.46 23.31 9.39
CA LYS A 528 -10.23 24.05 9.69
C LYS A 528 -10.17 25.31 8.84
N ASN A 529 -9.41 26.30 9.30
CA ASN A 529 -9.17 27.53 8.53
C ASN A 529 -8.17 27.34 7.37
N LYS A 530 -7.43 26.22 7.33
CA LYS A 530 -6.42 25.90 6.30
C LYS A 530 -6.23 24.38 6.16
N HIS A 531 -6.05 23.90 4.93
CA HIS A 531 -5.68 22.52 4.62
C HIS A 531 -4.78 22.46 3.37
N GLU A 532 -3.56 21.94 3.50
CA GLU A 532 -2.55 22.03 2.43
C GLU A 532 -2.96 21.31 1.14
N GLY A 533 -3.62 20.14 1.25
CA GLY A 533 -4.14 19.43 0.08
C GLY A 533 -5.23 20.22 -0.65
N LEU A 534 -6.06 20.97 0.09
CA LEU A 534 -7.15 21.76 -0.48
C LEU A 534 -6.61 23.02 -1.16
N GLU A 535 -5.57 23.64 -0.59
CA GLU A 535 -4.88 24.78 -1.21
C GLU A 535 -4.22 24.40 -2.55
N LYS A 536 -3.70 23.17 -2.66
CA LYS A 536 -3.16 22.66 -3.92
C LYS A 536 -4.26 22.50 -4.97
N ILE A 537 -5.34 21.79 -4.61
CA ILE A 537 -6.50 21.58 -5.49
C ILE A 537 -7.07 22.93 -5.94
N LYS A 538 -7.24 23.88 -5.01
CA LYS A 538 -7.74 25.22 -5.30
C LYS A 538 -6.92 25.96 -6.36
N LYS A 539 -5.58 25.88 -6.27
CA LYS A 539 -4.70 26.47 -7.29
C LYS A 539 -4.81 25.77 -8.65
N GLU A 540 -4.99 24.45 -8.64
CA GLU A 540 -5.17 23.67 -9.87
C GLU A 540 -6.51 23.97 -10.52
N THR A 541 -7.61 23.95 -9.76
CA THR A 541 -8.96 24.28 -10.22
C THR A 541 -9.03 25.69 -10.80
N VAL A 542 -8.46 26.70 -10.13
CA VAL A 542 -8.47 28.09 -10.64
C VAL A 542 -7.64 28.23 -11.92
N LYS A 543 -6.55 27.47 -12.07
CA LYS A 543 -5.75 27.43 -13.31
C LYS A 543 -6.43 26.66 -14.44
N SER A 544 -7.27 25.69 -14.11
CA SER A 544 -7.98 24.84 -15.07
C SER A 544 -9.35 25.40 -15.45
N ILE A 545 -9.72 26.60 -15.00
CA ILE A 545 -10.90 27.31 -15.49
C ILE A 545 -10.65 27.62 -16.97
N ASP A 546 -11.04 26.70 -17.84
CA ASP A 546 -11.01 26.86 -19.28
C ASP A 546 -12.12 27.85 -19.68
N LEU A 547 -11.79 28.84 -20.51
CA LEU A 547 -12.59 30.05 -20.67
C LEU A 547 -13.91 29.86 -21.44
N ASP A 548 -14.19 28.70 -22.03
CA ASP A 548 -15.37 28.45 -22.88
C ASP A 548 -15.93 27.01 -22.76
N SER A 549 -15.96 26.43 -21.55
CA SER A 549 -16.61 25.13 -21.35
C SER A 549 -18.14 25.26 -21.60
N LYS A 550 -18.58 24.78 -22.77
CA LYS A 550 -20.00 24.86 -23.21
C LYS A 550 -20.98 24.16 -22.27
N GLU A 551 -20.53 23.30 -21.37
CA GLU A 551 -21.42 22.57 -20.45
C GLU A 551 -21.68 23.33 -19.15
N GLU A 552 -20.65 23.88 -18.51
CA GLU A 552 -20.82 24.69 -17.29
C GLU A 552 -21.58 25.98 -17.60
N GLU A 553 -21.31 26.59 -18.75
CA GLU A 553 -22.02 27.78 -19.23
C GLU A 553 -23.51 27.48 -19.45
N LYS A 554 -23.88 26.29 -19.96
CA LYS A 554 -25.28 25.87 -20.08
C LYS A 554 -25.96 25.67 -18.74
N VAL A 555 -25.25 25.13 -17.74
CA VAL A 555 -25.79 24.96 -16.39
C VAL A 555 -26.06 26.32 -15.75
N ILE A 556 -25.10 27.24 -15.83
CA ILE A 556 -25.25 28.61 -15.34
C ILE A 556 -26.36 29.33 -16.10
N GLN A 557 -26.41 29.21 -17.43
CA GLN A 557 -27.47 29.82 -18.25
C GLN A 557 -28.85 29.29 -17.88
N GLY A 558 -28.99 27.99 -17.59
CA GLY A 558 -30.25 27.42 -17.13
C GLY A 558 -30.76 28.03 -15.81
N TYR A 559 -29.85 28.37 -14.88
CA TYR A 559 -30.22 29.10 -13.67
C TYR A 559 -30.60 30.56 -13.98
N LEU A 560 -29.88 31.24 -14.89
CA LEU A 560 -30.19 32.62 -15.30
C LEU A 560 -31.57 32.73 -15.99
N ASP A 561 -31.87 31.79 -16.89
CA ASP A 561 -33.15 31.72 -17.60
C ASP A 561 -34.30 31.53 -16.61
N LEU A 562 -34.12 30.66 -15.63
CA LEU A 562 -35.07 30.47 -14.54
C LEU A 562 -35.30 31.76 -13.74
N TYR A 563 -34.25 32.51 -13.40
CA TYR A 563 -34.39 33.78 -12.64
C TYR A 563 -35.21 34.81 -13.42
N LYS A 564 -35.03 34.83 -14.74
CA LYS A 564 -35.83 35.65 -15.66
C LYS A 564 -37.29 35.20 -15.67
N ASP A 565 -37.55 33.90 -15.73
CA ASP A 565 -38.90 33.33 -15.74
C ASP A 565 -39.68 33.61 -14.45
N ILE A 566 -39.02 33.58 -13.30
CA ILE A 566 -39.64 33.93 -12.00
C ILE A 566 -39.64 35.45 -11.74
N GLY A 567 -39.08 36.25 -12.65
CA GLY A 567 -39.14 37.71 -12.66
C GLY A 567 -38.30 38.40 -11.59
N VAL A 568 -37.13 37.85 -11.27
CA VAL A 568 -36.07 38.48 -10.46
C VAL A 568 -35.36 39.53 -11.32
N LYS A 569 -35.34 40.80 -10.86
CA LYS A 569 -34.88 41.94 -11.67
C LYS A 569 -33.41 42.31 -11.50
N GLN A 570 -32.80 41.94 -10.38
CA GLN A 570 -31.43 42.31 -10.04
C GLN A 570 -30.70 41.03 -9.62
N ASP A 571 -29.84 40.53 -10.49
CA ASP A 571 -29.23 39.20 -10.34
C ASP A 571 -27.81 39.28 -9.77
N TYR A 572 -27.58 38.52 -8.70
CA TYR A 572 -26.27 38.27 -8.10
C TYR A 572 -25.97 36.77 -8.11
N HIS A 573 -26.12 36.12 -9.27
CA HIS A 573 -25.92 34.69 -9.42
C HIS A 573 -24.60 34.22 -8.81
N ALA A 574 -24.69 33.45 -7.71
CA ALA A 574 -23.56 33.16 -6.83
C ALA A 574 -22.41 32.45 -7.55
N VAL A 575 -22.71 31.45 -8.39
CA VAL A 575 -21.68 30.68 -9.11
C VAL A 575 -20.99 31.53 -10.19
N LYS A 576 -21.77 32.24 -11.02
CA LYS A 576 -21.24 33.21 -11.99
C LYS A 576 -20.34 34.26 -11.33
N ASN A 577 -20.76 34.86 -10.23
CA ASN A 577 -19.94 35.84 -9.49
C ASN A 577 -18.67 35.21 -8.92
N LEU A 578 -18.74 33.98 -8.41
CA LEU A 578 -17.59 33.24 -7.91
C LEU A 578 -16.59 32.91 -9.03
N VAL A 579 -17.08 32.50 -10.20
CA VAL A 579 -16.27 32.25 -11.40
C VAL A 579 -15.65 33.56 -11.91
N ASP A 580 -16.42 34.64 -12.01
CA ASP A 580 -15.95 35.97 -12.43
C ASP A 580 -14.87 36.49 -11.47
N LEU A 581 -15.03 36.28 -10.15
CA LEU A 581 -14.03 36.61 -9.13
C LEU A 581 -12.77 35.77 -9.27
N ALA A 582 -12.90 34.46 -9.50
CA ALA A 582 -11.77 33.56 -9.74
C ALA A 582 -10.98 33.96 -10.98
N LYS A 583 -11.69 34.27 -12.08
CA LYS A 583 -11.12 34.78 -13.33
C LYS A 583 -10.39 36.11 -13.12
N LYS A 584 -11.00 37.06 -12.41
CA LYS A 584 -10.44 38.40 -12.22
C LYS A 584 -9.23 38.41 -11.28
N SER A 585 -9.27 37.63 -10.19
CA SER A 585 -8.26 37.70 -9.13
C SER A 585 -7.22 36.59 -9.19
N GLY A 586 -7.42 35.57 -10.04
CA GLY A 586 -6.56 34.38 -10.08
C GLY A 586 -6.61 33.54 -8.80
N ASN A 587 -7.62 33.76 -7.95
CA ASN A 587 -7.80 33.07 -6.67
C ASN A 587 -9.28 33.10 -6.24
N ILE A 588 -9.63 32.31 -5.23
CA ILE A 588 -10.92 32.43 -4.54
C ILE A 588 -10.69 32.78 -3.05
N PRO A 589 -11.63 33.48 -2.39
CA PRO A 589 -11.53 33.76 -0.96
C PRO A 589 -11.27 32.50 -0.15
N ARG A 590 -10.53 32.63 0.95
CA ARG A 590 -10.29 31.54 1.90
C ARG A 590 -11.20 31.74 3.10
N ILE A 591 -12.10 30.79 3.33
CA ILE A 591 -13.06 30.85 4.44
C ILE A 591 -12.77 29.73 5.44
N ASN A 592 -13.04 28.48 5.06
CA ASN A 592 -12.70 27.28 5.81
C ASN A 592 -12.73 26.06 4.88
N THR A 593 -12.26 24.91 5.36
CA THR A 593 -12.15 23.70 4.54
C THR A 593 -13.46 23.25 3.89
N VAL A 594 -14.61 23.47 4.53
CA VAL A 594 -15.91 23.07 3.99
C VAL A 594 -16.35 24.05 2.90
N VAL A 595 -16.29 25.35 3.20
CA VAL A 595 -16.67 26.42 2.27
C VAL A 595 -15.79 26.42 1.03
N ASP A 596 -14.50 26.31 1.25
CA ASP A 596 -13.53 26.28 0.16
C ASP A 596 -13.75 25.03 -0.71
N SER A 597 -14.14 23.88 -0.13
CA SER A 597 -14.40 22.65 -0.90
C SER A 597 -15.63 22.76 -1.80
N TYR A 598 -16.78 23.22 -1.28
CA TYR A 598 -17.97 23.32 -2.14
C TYR A 598 -17.83 24.42 -3.20
N ASN A 599 -17.10 25.50 -2.90
CA ASN A 599 -16.81 26.55 -3.89
C ASN A 599 -16.04 25.99 -5.09
N LEU A 600 -15.11 25.05 -4.87
CA LEU A 600 -14.38 24.39 -5.96
C LEU A 600 -15.30 23.55 -6.84
N VAL A 601 -16.22 22.79 -6.22
CA VAL A 601 -17.24 22.01 -6.97
C VAL A 601 -18.15 22.94 -7.76
N SER A 602 -18.58 24.06 -7.18
CA SER A 602 -19.39 25.06 -7.88
C SER A 602 -18.68 25.63 -9.11
N ILE A 603 -17.37 25.89 -9.02
CA ILE A 603 -16.57 26.39 -10.14
C ILE A 603 -16.43 25.32 -11.23
N GLU A 604 -16.15 24.06 -10.86
CA GLU A 604 -15.86 22.96 -11.82
C GLU A 604 -17.10 22.31 -12.45
N LYS A 605 -18.31 22.69 -12.01
CA LYS A 605 -19.57 22.08 -12.47
C LYS A 605 -20.65 23.08 -12.84
N GLY A 606 -20.46 24.37 -12.54
CA GLY A 606 -21.51 25.39 -12.67
C GLY A 606 -22.69 25.22 -11.68
N LEU A 607 -22.62 24.26 -10.76
CA LEU A 607 -23.71 23.93 -9.83
C LEU A 607 -23.74 24.88 -8.62
N ILE A 608 -24.94 25.23 -8.18
CA ILE A 608 -25.14 25.91 -6.89
C ILE A 608 -24.99 24.85 -5.79
N VAL A 609 -23.90 24.92 -5.03
CA VAL A 609 -23.63 24.01 -3.92
C VAL A 609 -23.56 24.80 -2.62
N GLY A 610 -24.21 24.28 -1.58
CA GLY A 610 -24.11 24.76 -0.21
C GLY A 610 -23.71 23.61 0.71
N ALA A 611 -23.09 23.94 1.85
CA ALA A 611 -22.79 22.98 2.89
C ALA A 611 -23.19 23.55 4.25
N HIS A 612 -23.77 22.70 5.09
CA HIS A 612 -24.21 23.05 6.42
C HIS A 612 -23.45 22.23 7.45
N ASP A 613 -23.03 22.89 8.52
CA ASP A 613 -22.46 22.24 9.68
C ASP A 613 -23.60 21.61 10.49
N LEU A 614 -23.72 20.29 10.40
CA LEU A 614 -24.85 19.57 11.00
C LEU A 614 -24.87 19.68 12.53
N GLU A 615 -23.75 20.03 13.16
CA GLU A 615 -23.67 20.30 14.60
C GLU A 615 -24.28 21.67 14.97
N LYS A 616 -24.44 22.59 14.01
CA LYS A 616 -24.90 23.97 14.25
C LYS A 616 -26.33 24.24 13.81
N ILE A 617 -26.95 23.34 13.04
CA ILE A 617 -28.34 23.50 12.60
C ILE A 617 -29.29 22.73 13.51
N SER A 618 -30.45 23.31 13.81
CA SER A 618 -31.43 22.76 14.75
C SER A 618 -32.60 22.01 14.12
N GLY A 619 -32.63 21.79 12.81
CA GLY A 619 -33.70 21.02 12.16
C GLY A 619 -33.45 20.67 10.70
N ASN A 620 -34.54 20.51 9.95
CA ASN A 620 -34.51 20.15 8.54
C ASN A 620 -33.99 21.30 7.69
N ILE A 621 -33.44 20.97 6.52
CA ILE A 621 -33.04 21.97 5.53
C ILE A 621 -34.12 22.03 4.46
N GLN A 622 -34.54 23.23 4.08
CA GLN A 622 -35.50 23.44 3.01
C GLN A 622 -34.97 24.45 2.00
N ILE A 623 -35.15 24.15 0.71
CA ILE A 623 -35.07 25.14 -0.36
C ILE A 623 -36.45 25.76 -0.53
N THR A 624 -36.55 27.07 -0.29
CA THR A 624 -37.81 27.83 -0.34
C THR A 624 -37.59 29.20 -0.96
N PHE A 625 -38.68 29.84 -1.39
CA PHE A 625 -38.66 31.26 -1.74
C PHE A 625 -38.33 32.13 -0.52
N ALA A 626 -37.58 33.20 -0.75
CA ALA A 626 -37.32 34.24 0.25
C ALA A 626 -38.62 34.98 0.60
N ASN A 627 -38.72 35.48 1.83
CA ASN A 627 -39.86 36.28 2.28
C ASN A 627 -39.60 37.80 2.19
N GLY A 628 -38.39 38.20 1.80
CA GLY A 628 -37.97 39.59 1.58
C GLY A 628 -37.48 40.31 2.83
N LYS A 629 -37.38 39.59 3.96
CA LYS A 629 -36.76 40.09 5.20
C LYS A 629 -35.36 39.51 5.39
N GLU A 630 -35.01 38.48 4.64
CA GLU A 630 -33.70 37.84 4.69
C GLU A 630 -32.63 38.80 4.16
N ILE A 631 -31.52 38.83 4.88
CA ILE A 631 -30.35 39.65 4.57
C ILE A 631 -29.20 38.71 4.26
N TYR A 632 -28.46 38.99 3.19
CA TYR A 632 -27.24 38.27 2.87
C TYR A 632 -26.11 39.24 2.50
N VAL A 633 -24.88 38.75 2.65
CA VAL A 633 -23.67 39.46 2.23
C VAL A 633 -23.12 38.76 0.99
N PRO A 634 -23.15 39.41 -0.18
CA PRO A 634 -22.58 38.84 -1.39
C PRO A 634 -21.09 38.53 -1.24
N LEU A 635 -20.65 37.44 -1.85
CA LEU A 635 -19.24 37.10 -1.94
C LEU A 635 -18.46 38.26 -2.60
N GLY A 636 -17.47 38.79 -1.89
CA GLY A 636 -16.61 39.88 -2.37
C GLY A 636 -17.13 41.29 -2.08
N THR A 637 -18.26 41.45 -1.38
CA THR A 637 -18.75 42.76 -0.93
C THR A 637 -18.72 42.87 0.60
N LYS A 638 -18.77 44.11 1.11
CA LYS A 638 -18.86 44.41 2.56
C LYS A 638 -20.27 44.84 2.98
N GLY A 639 -21.24 44.81 2.08
CA GLY A 639 -22.58 45.34 2.30
C GLY A 639 -23.62 44.22 2.43
N GLU A 640 -24.52 44.37 3.39
CA GLU A 640 -25.73 43.57 3.51
C GLU A 640 -26.75 43.98 2.45
N MET A 641 -27.44 43.01 1.86
CA MET A 641 -28.55 43.25 0.95
C MET A 641 -29.74 42.36 1.27
N LYS A 642 -30.95 42.85 0.97
CA LYS A 642 -32.19 42.08 1.13
C LYS A 642 -32.43 41.22 -0.10
N LEU A 643 -32.84 39.98 0.13
CA LEU A 643 -33.26 39.07 -0.95
C LEU A 643 -34.61 39.51 -1.51
N ASP A 644 -34.80 39.42 -2.83
CA ASP A 644 -36.11 39.62 -3.44
C ASP A 644 -37.02 38.45 -3.02
N LYS A 645 -38.31 38.70 -2.75
CA LYS A 645 -39.29 37.64 -2.39
C LYS A 645 -39.44 36.55 -3.46
N LYS A 646 -38.97 36.82 -4.67
CA LYS A 646 -38.96 35.90 -5.80
C LYS A 646 -37.71 35.03 -5.88
N GLU A 647 -36.65 35.36 -5.15
CA GLU A 647 -35.45 34.53 -5.06
C GLU A 647 -35.70 33.32 -4.17
N TYR A 648 -34.84 32.31 -4.26
CA TYR A 648 -34.87 31.13 -3.40
C TYR A 648 -33.58 31.01 -2.59
N LEU A 649 -33.68 30.35 -1.44
CA LEU A 649 -32.58 30.19 -0.51
C LEU A 649 -32.67 28.83 0.20
N PHE A 650 -31.54 28.42 0.78
CA PHE A 650 -31.51 27.35 1.78
C PHE A 650 -31.90 27.94 3.14
N LYS A 651 -32.88 27.33 3.78
CA LYS A 651 -33.37 27.69 5.11
C LYS A 651 -33.32 26.46 6.01
N ASP A 652 -32.76 26.60 7.20
CA ASP A 652 -32.96 25.64 8.28
C ASP A 652 -34.22 25.99 9.10
N ASP A 653 -34.78 24.99 9.79
CA ASP A 653 -35.93 25.16 10.70
C ASP A 653 -35.65 26.12 11.86
#